data_AF-A0ABD5IBB7-F1
#
_entry.id   AF-A0ABD5IBB7-F1
#
_cell.length_a   1.000
_cell.length_b   1.000
_cell.length_c   1.000
_cell.angle_alpha   90.00
_cell.angle_beta   90.00
_cell.angle_gamma   90.00
#
_symmetry.space_group_name_H-M   'P 1'
#
loop_
_entity.id
_entity.type
_entity.pdbx_description
1 polymer ?
#
loop_
_entity_poly.entity_id
_entity_poly.type
_entity_poly.pdbx_seq_one_letter_code
_entity_poly.pdbx_strand_id
1 'polypeptide(L)'
;MLDRIIAHTPLGQEQLLFRSLDGIEALSTPFDFSIELLSTDARLDRKALLGQPLTLEIPTQGFLSAPRYLNGKITAIAVSSEEIGGTRYAVYSLHVQPDLWPMTKDRNFRIFQEQTVPQIVKTLLAEHNVQLEDQLTGDYRLWGYCVQYNESSFNFISRLMELEGIYYYFKHEMGKHTLVLGDAPHHHQPYPGYEMIPYHLTPSGGSTSEEGISQWTLSDRVTPGIYSLDDYDFRKPNAWLFQARQNPVSPTPGQIDVYDWPGRYTEHQQGEFYARVRQEAWQAEHQQIRGTATALGIAPGSTFTLYNAPHADDNREYLTLQANYHLKENRYASGDDQSSEHRIDFVVLPADVPWHPPQQATWPKTHGPQTARVVGPAGESIWTDKYGRIKVKFHWDRFGPKDDGSSCWVRVSSAWAGQGYGGVQIPRVNDEVVVDFINGDPDRPIVTGRVYNEASMPPWALPAAATQMGFMSRTKDGTADNANALRFEDKAGAEQVWIQAERNMDTQVKNDESHTIDNDHTHLVGGNQIKRVVLNQATGVKGDASALTGKTRSDAVVNAFTLGSGESLRLECGESVIELLANGQINITGTSFNITVKEDGEINTGGQLDLNQPGGAARTAAPGGGHQAAIQSAVDQLFPNAEASGTPGKPDNAAPRAAATVPPSITQNAQSTTKPGRIDNRVVESVMASEGGAGEQGGRRELYGFRQGNGTAYDKILAARNQYGQGSAEEFEEVSKAMSASAKSAGALNFTDPGKQGAITSLAHMRGSSGAQAILNSMESGRIVKADTLTPEAISKIESMPSENFQDNLLKARVEYDKAIYGNTITTQGGKQYNWWARYGNGLQKRYAREAEEFLKLSSE
;
A
#
# COMPACT_ATOMS: atom_id res chain seq x y z
N MET A 1 28.68 65.46 6.26
CA MET A 1 27.33 64.98 6.62
C MET A 1 27.54 63.94 7.70
N LEU A 2 26.79 63.98 8.80
CA LEU A 2 26.96 63.00 9.88
C LEU A 2 26.47 61.65 9.36
N ASP A 3 27.35 60.65 9.25
CA ASP A 3 27.04 59.27 8.88
C ASP A 3 26.17 58.63 9.98
N ARG A 4 24.87 58.90 9.95
CA ARG A 4 23.88 58.36 10.90
C ARG A 4 23.14 57.17 10.29
N ILE A 5 22.71 56.25 11.15
CA ILE A 5 21.79 55.17 10.76
C ILE A 5 20.44 55.75 10.33
N ILE A 6 19.92 55.28 9.20
CA ILE A 6 18.66 55.74 8.61
C ILE A 6 17.62 54.62 8.68
N ALA A 7 16.44 54.92 9.21
CA ALA A 7 15.31 53.99 9.24
C ALA A 7 14.35 54.26 8.08
N HIS A 8 14.31 53.35 7.11
CA HIS A 8 13.37 53.38 6.00
C HIS A 8 12.07 52.70 6.40
N THR A 9 10.98 53.48 6.44
CA THR A 9 9.64 53.03 6.80
C THR A 9 8.60 53.49 5.77
N PRO A 10 7.40 52.90 5.72
CA PRO A 10 6.32 53.34 4.83
C PRO A 10 5.86 54.78 5.04
N LEU A 11 6.15 55.39 6.20
CA LEU A 11 5.76 56.76 6.54
C LEU A 11 6.73 57.82 6.00
N GLY A 12 7.86 57.40 5.41
CA GLY A 12 8.89 58.28 4.86
C GLY A 12 10.06 58.53 5.82
N GLN A 13 11.22 58.85 5.24
CA GLN A 13 12.53 58.88 5.90
C GLN A 13 12.71 59.99 6.95
N GLU A 14 11.98 61.11 6.81
CA GLU A 14 12.12 62.26 7.74
C GLU A 14 11.19 62.19 8.95
N GLN A 15 10.24 61.24 8.98
CA GLN A 15 9.24 61.18 10.03
C GLN A 15 9.68 60.38 11.26
N LEU A 16 10.61 59.43 11.08
CA LEU A 16 11.09 58.53 12.13
C LEU A 16 12.62 58.47 12.10
N LEU A 17 13.23 58.97 13.17
CA LEU A 17 14.68 59.05 13.35
C LEU A 17 15.16 57.85 14.16
N PHE A 18 16.26 57.20 13.75
CA PHE A 18 16.80 56.06 14.48
C PHE A 18 17.41 56.48 15.84
N ARG A 19 17.11 55.73 16.90
CA ARG A 19 17.72 55.93 18.23
C ARG A 19 18.60 54.76 18.62
N SER A 20 18.06 53.54 18.58
CA SER A 20 18.81 52.34 18.96
C SER A 20 18.27 51.07 18.32
N LEU A 21 19.14 50.07 18.23
CA LEU A 21 18.87 48.68 17.89
C LEU A 21 19.54 47.80 18.94
N ASP A 22 18.73 46.96 19.57
CA ASP A 22 19.17 45.81 20.35
C ASP A 22 18.55 44.56 19.71
N GLY A 23 19.37 43.63 19.24
CA GLY A 23 18.82 42.45 18.56
C GLY A 23 19.84 41.42 18.14
N ILE A 24 19.34 40.27 17.67
CA ILE A 24 20.15 39.09 17.39
C ILE A 24 19.86 38.54 15.99
N GLU A 25 20.93 38.16 15.30
CA GLU A 25 20.91 37.25 14.15
C GLU A 25 21.78 36.02 14.48
N ALA A 26 21.35 34.83 14.07
CA ALA A 26 22.17 33.63 14.15
C ALA A 26 21.80 32.61 13.06
N LEU A 27 22.74 31.73 12.71
CA LEU A 27 22.45 30.60 11.84
C LEU A 27 21.32 29.74 12.42
N SER A 28 20.44 29.28 11.53
CA SER A 28 19.26 28.48 11.83
C SER A 28 18.33 29.09 12.88
N THR A 29 18.36 30.41 13.07
CA THR A 29 17.52 31.13 14.03
C THR A 29 16.85 32.32 13.35
N PRO A 30 15.53 32.54 13.50
CA PRO A 30 14.89 33.77 13.03
C PRO A 30 15.47 34.97 13.77
N PHE A 31 15.84 36.03 13.04
CA PHE A 31 16.34 37.24 13.68
C PHE A 31 15.24 37.95 14.49
N ASP A 32 15.65 38.65 15.54
CA ASP A 32 14.75 39.42 16.39
C ASP A 32 15.41 40.76 16.76
N PHE A 33 14.81 41.84 16.28
CA PHE A 33 15.32 43.19 16.46
C PHE A 33 14.35 44.04 17.26
N SER A 34 14.83 44.62 18.35
CA SER A 34 14.15 45.67 19.11
C SER A 34 14.73 47.02 18.69
N ILE A 35 13.93 47.81 18.00
CA ILE A 35 14.36 49.09 17.40
C ILE A 35 13.58 50.24 18.04
N GLU A 36 14.28 51.27 18.49
CA GLU A 36 13.66 52.53 18.90
C GLU A 36 13.81 53.59 17.82
N LEU A 37 12.68 54.17 17.40
CA LEU A 37 12.63 55.32 16.50
C LEU A 37 11.99 56.53 17.21
N LEU A 38 12.40 57.74 16.84
CA LEU A 38 11.94 59.00 17.40
C LEU A 38 11.17 59.81 16.37
N SER A 39 10.05 60.40 16.77
CA SER A 39 9.33 61.41 15.98
C SER A 39 8.98 62.61 16.84
N THR A 40 9.03 63.80 16.26
CA THR A 40 8.47 65.02 16.87
C THR A 40 6.96 65.14 16.64
N ASP A 41 6.38 64.35 15.73
CA ASP A 41 4.94 64.27 15.51
C ASP A 41 4.37 63.02 16.19
N ALA A 42 3.63 63.23 17.29
CA ALA A 42 2.98 62.14 18.03
C ALA A 42 1.70 61.62 17.36
N ARG A 43 1.28 62.17 16.21
CA ARG A 43 0.03 61.81 15.52
C ARG A 43 0.20 60.74 14.44
N LEU A 44 1.43 60.24 14.21
CA LEU A 44 1.65 59.21 13.19
C LEU A 44 0.81 57.97 13.47
N ASP A 45 0.16 57.45 12.43
CA ASP A 45 -0.66 56.25 12.57
C ASP A 45 0.23 55.02 12.76
N ARG A 46 0.45 54.66 14.04
CA ARG A 46 1.21 53.48 14.42
C ARG A 46 0.63 52.17 13.83
N LYS A 47 -0.67 52.11 13.54
CA LYS A 47 -1.27 50.90 12.96
C LYS A 47 -0.84 50.70 11.52
N ALA A 48 -0.55 51.79 10.79
CA ALA A 48 -0.07 51.73 9.42
C ALA A 48 1.33 51.10 9.31
N LEU A 49 2.11 51.05 10.41
CA LEU A 49 3.43 50.42 10.46
C LEU A 49 3.37 48.91 10.72
N LEU A 50 2.32 48.41 11.38
CA LEU A 50 2.21 46.98 11.71
C LEU A 50 2.14 46.12 10.45
N GLY A 51 2.96 45.08 10.39
CA GLY A 51 3.08 44.17 9.27
C GLY A 51 3.76 44.75 8.04
N GLN A 52 4.30 45.97 8.11
CA GLN A 52 5.05 46.60 7.03
C GLN A 52 6.56 46.35 7.17
N PRO A 53 7.33 46.42 6.07
CA PRO A 53 8.78 46.31 6.12
C PRO A 53 9.43 47.54 6.76
N LEU A 54 10.54 47.31 7.48
CA LEU A 54 11.47 48.32 7.96
C LEU A 54 12.87 47.92 7.50
N THR A 55 13.63 48.89 6.98
CA THR A 55 15.05 48.69 6.68
C THR A 55 15.89 49.72 7.42
N LEU A 56 16.85 49.26 8.23
CA LEU A 56 17.92 50.11 8.73
C LEU A 56 19.04 50.14 7.68
N GLU A 57 19.43 51.34 7.26
CA GLU A 57 20.63 51.60 6.47
C GLU A 57 21.71 52.10 7.42
N ILE A 58 22.77 51.30 7.56
CA ILE A 58 23.86 51.50 8.50
C ILE A 58 25.09 51.91 7.69
N PRO A 59 25.60 53.14 7.87
CA PRO A 59 26.79 53.60 7.15
C PRO A 59 28.04 52.84 7.59
N THR A 60 28.93 52.54 6.65
CA THR A 60 30.19 51.82 6.89
C THR A 60 31.38 52.77 6.69
N GLN A 61 32.49 52.60 7.42
CA GLN A 61 33.62 53.55 7.39
C GLN A 61 34.43 53.58 6.06
N GLY A 62 34.16 52.70 5.09
CA GLY A 62 34.90 52.64 3.84
C GLY A 62 34.36 53.57 2.74
N PHE A 63 35.21 54.41 2.14
CA PHE A 63 34.83 55.33 1.05
C PHE A 63 34.25 54.64 -0.21
N LEU A 64 34.57 53.35 -0.41
CA LEU A 64 34.05 52.50 -1.49
C LEU A 64 33.04 51.45 -0.99
N SER A 65 32.76 51.43 0.32
CA SER A 65 31.89 50.42 0.94
C SER A 65 30.44 50.86 0.86
N ALA A 66 29.57 49.97 0.37
CA ALA A 66 28.14 50.20 0.42
C ALA A 66 27.66 50.22 1.89
N PRO A 67 26.55 50.93 2.20
CA PRO A 67 25.95 50.82 3.51
C PRO A 67 25.45 49.39 3.76
N ARG A 68 25.48 48.97 5.02
CA ARG A 68 24.88 47.70 5.46
C ARG A 68 23.39 47.89 5.67
N TYR A 69 22.60 46.90 5.27
CA TYR A 69 21.16 46.89 5.51
C TYR A 69 20.79 45.87 6.58
N LEU A 70 19.81 46.19 7.41
CA LEU A 70 19.05 45.23 8.23
C LEU A 70 17.56 45.43 7.93
N ASN A 71 16.97 44.47 7.25
CA ASN A 71 15.57 44.50 6.82
C ASN A 71 14.74 43.44 7.54
N GLY A 72 13.52 43.80 7.93
CA GLY A 72 12.53 42.84 8.43
C GLY A 72 11.13 43.43 8.48
N LYS A 73 10.20 42.68 9.07
CA LYS A 73 8.79 43.05 9.18
C LYS A 73 8.45 43.49 10.60
N ILE A 74 7.75 44.61 10.75
CA ILE A 74 7.31 45.11 12.05
C ILE A 74 6.17 44.22 12.59
N THR A 75 6.44 43.44 13.62
CA THR A 75 5.47 42.49 14.22
C THR A 75 4.79 43.03 15.47
N ALA A 76 5.44 43.94 16.20
CA ALA A 76 4.84 44.64 17.33
C ALA A 76 5.33 46.10 17.40
N ILE A 77 4.49 46.96 17.98
CA ILE A 77 4.76 48.40 18.13
C ILE A 77 4.24 48.89 19.48
N ALA A 78 5.08 49.64 20.18
CA ALA A 78 4.70 50.42 21.35
C ALA A 78 5.11 51.88 21.13
N VAL A 79 4.34 52.81 21.70
CA VAL A 79 4.66 54.24 21.62
C VAL A 79 4.63 54.83 23.01
N SER A 80 5.72 55.47 23.41
CA SER A 80 5.83 56.23 24.64
C SER A 80 6.21 57.69 24.34
N SER A 81 6.15 58.56 25.34
CA SER A 81 6.58 59.94 25.20
C SER A 81 7.71 60.22 26.17
N GLU A 82 8.81 60.76 25.65
CA GLU A 82 10.03 61.02 26.42
C GLU A 82 10.53 62.42 26.08
N GLU A 83 11.02 63.15 27.08
CA GLU A 83 11.70 64.43 26.87
C GLU A 83 13.21 64.17 26.75
N ILE A 84 13.78 64.45 25.57
CA ILE A 84 15.19 64.21 25.26
C ILE A 84 15.80 65.54 24.83
N GLY A 85 16.75 66.06 25.60
CA GLY A 85 17.44 67.31 25.29
C GLY A 85 16.51 68.53 25.18
N GLY A 86 15.45 68.59 26.00
CA GLY A 86 14.47 69.68 26.01
C GLY A 86 13.43 69.64 24.88
N THR A 87 13.46 68.60 24.03
CA THR A 87 12.45 68.35 23.01
C THR A 87 11.63 67.12 23.39
N ARG A 88 10.30 67.23 23.31
CA ARG A 88 9.40 66.09 23.56
C ARG A 88 9.29 65.23 22.31
N TYR A 89 9.76 64.00 22.39
CA TYR A 89 9.64 63.00 21.33
C TYR A 89 8.54 61.98 21.65
N ALA A 90 7.93 61.44 20.59
CA ALA A 90 7.26 60.16 20.61
C ALA A 90 8.29 59.07 20.28
N VAL A 91 8.49 58.13 21.21
CA VAL A 91 9.42 57.01 21.06
C VAL A 91 8.62 55.79 20.60
N TYR A 92 8.95 55.29 19.42
CA TYR A 92 8.37 54.11 18.79
C TYR A 92 9.29 52.92 19.03
N SER A 93 8.90 52.02 19.93
CA SER A 93 9.60 50.76 20.17
C SER A 93 8.99 49.69 19.27
N LEU A 94 9.78 49.17 18.33
CA LEU A 94 9.36 48.24 17.29
C LEU A 94 10.03 46.88 17.52
N HIS A 95 9.27 45.80 17.39
CA HIS A 95 9.83 44.47 17.18
C HIS A 95 9.81 44.16 15.69
N VAL A 96 10.98 43.83 15.14
CA VAL A 96 11.18 43.57 13.72
C VAL A 96 11.76 42.16 13.54
N GLN A 97 11.03 41.33 12.79
CA GLN A 97 11.29 39.89 12.67
C GLN A 97 11.20 39.46 11.18
N PRO A 98 11.76 38.29 10.79
CA PRO A 98 11.74 37.85 9.40
C PRO A 98 10.35 37.46 8.92
N ASP A 99 10.22 37.28 7.60
CA ASP A 99 9.02 36.72 6.97
C ASP A 99 8.73 35.27 7.39
N LEU A 100 9.64 34.60 8.13
CA LEU A 100 9.37 33.34 8.84
C LEU A 100 8.40 33.49 10.02
N TRP A 101 8.26 34.69 10.60
CA TRP A 101 7.51 34.89 11.84
C TRP A 101 6.08 34.32 11.82
N PRO A 102 5.27 34.47 10.75
CA PRO A 102 3.94 33.87 10.69
C PRO A 102 3.95 32.35 10.89
N MET A 103 4.99 31.66 10.41
CA MET A 103 5.16 30.21 10.56
C MET A 103 5.47 29.80 12.01
N THR A 104 5.83 30.74 12.88
CA THR A 104 5.99 30.49 14.33
C THR A 104 4.66 30.61 15.08
N LYS A 105 3.63 31.16 14.43
CA LYS A 105 2.31 31.45 15.03
C LYS A 105 1.21 30.52 14.53
N ASP A 106 1.48 29.74 13.50
CA ASP A 106 0.54 28.76 12.99
C ASP A 106 0.66 27.41 13.74
N ARG A 107 -0.28 26.51 13.44
CA ARG A 107 -0.26 25.11 13.88
C ARG A 107 -1.07 24.27 12.91
N ASN A 108 -0.51 23.16 12.43
CA ASN A 108 -1.16 22.41 11.36
C ASN A 108 -0.98 20.88 11.49
N PHE A 109 -1.78 20.18 10.68
CA PHE A 109 -1.65 18.75 10.41
C PHE A 109 -1.61 18.54 8.91
N ARG A 110 -0.51 17.98 8.41
CA ARG A 110 -0.32 17.78 6.96
C ARG A 110 0.60 16.61 6.68
N ILE A 111 0.27 15.87 5.63
CA ILE A 111 1.03 14.72 5.15
C ILE A 111 1.77 15.14 3.88
N PHE A 112 3.07 14.86 3.85
CA PHE A 112 3.95 14.97 2.69
C PHE A 112 4.39 13.57 2.28
N GLN A 113 4.31 13.27 0.99
CA GLN A 113 4.63 11.95 0.44
C GLN A 113 5.54 12.10 -0.77
N GLU A 114 6.46 11.15 -0.90
CA GLU A 114 7.40 11.05 -2.03
C GLU A 114 8.10 12.38 -2.34
N GLN A 115 8.59 13.05 -1.30
CA GLN A 115 9.27 14.35 -1.38
C GLN A 115 10.56 14.35 -0.57
N THR A 116 11.54 15.15 -0.98
CA THR A 116 12.75 15.41 -0.18
C THR A 116 12.49 16.52 0.83
N VAL A 117 13.28 16.58 1.90
CA VAL A 117 13.17 17.67 2.89
C VAL A 117 13.32 19.06 2.25
N PRO A 118 14.30 19.33 1.36
CA PRO A 118 14.36 20.61 0.65
C PRO A 118 13.08 20.94 -0.13
N GLN A 119 12.41 19.97 -0.75
CA GLN A 119 11.14 20.20 -1.44
C GLN A 119 10.04 20.62 -0.46
N ILE A 120 9.92 19.92 0.66
CA ILE A 120 8.93 20.22 1.72
C ILE A 120 9.17 21.63 2.28
N VAL A 121 10.42 21.95 2.63
CA VAL A 121 10.82 23.27 3.16
C VAL A 121 10.48 24.36 2.14
N LYS A 122 10.87 24.20 0.88
CA LYS A 122 10.57 25.16 -0.20
C LYS A 122 9.07 25.38 -0.39
N THR A 123 8.27 24.32 -0.35
CA THR A 123 6.80 24.43 -0.45
C THR A 123 6.25 25.30 0.68
N LEU A 124 6.64 25.05 1.92
CA LEU A 124 6.13 25.81 3.06
C LEU A 124 6.64 27.26 3.07
N LEU A 125 7.91 27.50 2.76
CA LEU A 125 8.46 28.85 2.63
C LEU A 125 7.72 29.66 1.55
N ALA A 126 7.43 29.05 0.41
CA ALA A 126 6.69 29.69 -0.68
C ALA A 126 5.24 30.01 -0.30
N GLU A 127 4.54 29.10 0.39
CA GLU A 127 3.17 29.33 0.90
C GLU A 127 3.09 30.54 1.85
N HIS A 128 4.20 30.86 2.54
CA HIS A 128 4.32 32.02 3.44
C HIS A 128 5.01 33.25 2.81
N ASN A 129 5.28 33.23 1.50
CA ASN A 129 5.95 34.31 0.76
C ASN A 129 7.37 34.67 1.25
N VAL A 130 8.09 33.70 1.82
CA VAL A 130 9.47 33.89 2.25
C VAL A 130 10.38 33.88 1.02
N GLN A 131 11.18 34.94 0.86
CA GLN A 131 12.19 35.00 -0.20
C GLN A 131 13.30 34.00 0.10
N LEU A 132 13.65 33.19 -0.90
CA LEU A 132 14.56 32.06 -0.73
C LEU A 132 15.69 32.09 -1.77
N GLU A 133 16.91 31.86 -1.30
CA GLU A 133 18.07 31.48 -2.09
C GLU A 133 18.50 30.06 -1.67
N ASP A 134 18.75 29.19 -2.65
CA ASP A 134 19.11 27.80 -2.42
C ASP A 134 20.58 27.57 -2.77
N GLN A 135 21.40 27.31 -1.76
CA GLN A 135 22.82 26.98 -1.90
C GLN A 135 23.14 25.55 -1.44
N LEU A 136 22.13 24.68 -1.38
CA LEU A 136 22.32 23.29 -1.00
C LEU A 136 23.10 22.52 -2.08
N THR A 137 24.02 21.66 -1.64
CA THR A 137 24.89 20.84 -2.50
C THR A 137 24.74 19.34 -2.30
N GLY A 138 24.16 18.94 -1.16
CA GLY A 138 23.98 17.54 -0.80
C GLY A 138 22.88 16.83 -1.59
N ASP A 139 22.99 15.49 -1.63
CA ASP A 139 21.92 14.61 -2.10
C ASP A 139 21.00 14.24 -0.93
N TYR A 140 19.73 14.62 -1.04
CA TYR A 140 18.72 14.40 0.02
C TYR A 140 17.82 13.22 -0.30
N ARG A 141 17.54 12.38 0.71
CA ARG A 141 16.70 11.19 0.51
C ARG A 141 15.25 11.57 0.18
N LEU A 142 14.58 10.68 -0.55
CA LEU A 142 13.15 10.76 -0.76
C LEU A 142 12.42 10.19 0.47
N TRP A 143 11.58 11.01 1.11
CA TRP A 143 10.72 10.58 2.20
C TRP A 143 9.40 10.05 1.63
N GLY A 144 9.17 8.75 1.77
CA GLY A 144 7.91 8.14 1.33
C GLY A 144 6.69 8.64 2.13
N TYR A 145 6.90 9.01 3.39
CA TYR A 145 5.87 9.52 4.28
C TYR A 145 6.49 10.41 5.37
N CYS A 146 6.03 11.65 5.47
CA CYS A 146 6.45 12.61 6.50
C CYS A 146 5.26 13.49 6.90
N VAL A 147 5.04 13.67 8.20
CA VAL A 147 3.84 14.28 8.76
C VAL A 147 4.21 15.48 9.62
N GLN A 148 3.67 16.64 9.27
CA GLN A 148 3.54 17.76 10.20
C GLN A 148 2.38 17.44 11.15
N TYR A 149 2.66 17.28 12.43
CA TYR A 149 1.67 16.78 13.39
C TYR A 149 1.55 17.69 14.62
N ASN A 150 0.46 18.45 14.70
CA ASN A 150 0.15 19.35 15.81
C ASN A 150 1.29 20.33 16.18
N GLU A 151 2.03 20.78 15.18
CA GLU A 151 3.18 21.66 15.35
C GLU A 151 3.09 22.85 14.40
N SER A 152 3.78 23.93 14.74
CA SER A 152 3.92 25.10 13.84
C SER A 152 4.72 24.71 12.60
N SER A 153 4.46 25.36 11.47
CA SER A 153 5.21 25.14 10.24
C SER A 153 6.69 25.46 10.41
N PHE A 154 7.04 26.42 11.27
CA PHE A 154 8.43 26.71 11.63
C PHE A 154 9.12 25.53 12.35
N ASN A 155 8.55 25.01 13.44
CA ASN A 155 9.09 23.83 14.13
C ASN A 155 9.24 22.62 13.19
N PHE A 156 8.25 22.42 12.31
CA PHE A 156 8.26 21.33 11.33
C PHE A 156 9.44 21.43 10.35
N ILE A 157 9.65 22.58 9.70
CA ILE A 157 10.80 22.74 8.81
C ILE A 157 12.12 22.71 9.59
N SER A 158 12.15 23.24 10.82
CA SER A 158 13.36 23.28 11.65
C SER A 158 13.82 21.87 12.01
N ARG A 159 12.96 21.00 12.54
CA ARG A 159 13.35 19.63 12.90
C ARG A 159 13.78 18.78 11.69
N LEU A 160 13.27 19.09 10.49
CA LEU A 160 13.66 18.41 9.26
C LEU A 160 15.02 18.90 8.77
N MET A 161 15.21 20.22 8.73
CA MET A 161 16.51 20.82 8.39
C MET A 161 17.59 20.37 9.38
N GLU A 162 17.29 20.36 10.69
CA GLU A 162 18.18 19.88 11.73
C GLU A 162 18.58 18.42 11.56
N LEU A 163 17.66 17.56 11.12
CA LEU A 163 17.94 16.15 10.84
C LEU A 163 18.83 15.99 9.60
N GLU A 164 18.54 16.73 8.53
CA GLU A 164 19.25 16.64 7.26
C GLU A 164 20.54 17.49 7.24
N GLY A 165 20.92 18.13 8.35
CA GLY A 165 22.11 18.97 8.45
C GLY A 165 22.02 20.31 7.71
N ILE A 166 20.82 20.69 7.24
CA ILE A 166 20.55 21.95 6.55
C ILE A 166 20.47 23.08 7.57
N TYR A 167 21.08 24.20 7.25
CA TYR A 167 20.92 25.44 8.00
C TYR A 167 20.48 26.59 7.11
N TYR A 168 20.13 27.70 7.75
CA TYR A 168 19.81 28.93 7.04
C TYR A 168 20.36 30.17 7.70
N TYR A 169 20.46 31.25 6.93
CA TYR A 169 20.76 32.60 7.41
C TYR A 169 20.03 33.63 6.54
N PHE A 170 20.17 34.92 6.85
CA PHE A 170 19.51 35.98 6.12
C PHE A 170 20.50 36.90 5.44
N LYS A 171 20.22 37.20 4.17
CA LYS A 171 20.87 38.27 3.42
C LYS A 171 19.94 39.47 3.41
N HIS A 172 20.42 40.60 3.91
CA HIS A 172 19.66 41.84 3.99
C HIS A 172 20.07 42.81 2.88
N GLU A 173 19.08 43.37 2.20
CA GLU A 173 19.24 44.37 1.15
C GLU A 173 18.22 45.50 1.39
N MET A 174 18.34 46.60 0.64
CA MET A 174 17.36 47.68 0.73
C MET A 174 15.94 47.16 0.41
N GLY A 175 15.04 47.25 1.40
CA GLY A 175 13.62 46.91 1.24
C GLY A 175 13.29 45.41 1.26
N LYS A 176 14.26 44.50 1.40
CA LYS A 176 14.01 43.05 1.44
C LYS A 176 15.07 42.29 2.24
N HIS A 177 14.70 41.10 2.70
CA HIS A 177 15.63 40.10 3.23
C HIS A 177 15.36 38.75 2.57
N THR A 178 16.40 37.98 2.32
CA THR A 178 16.34 36.67 1.66
C THR A 178 16.87 35.61 2.61
N LEU A 179 16.09 34.56 2.84
CA LEU A 179 16.55 33.37 3.55
C LEU A 179 17.45 32.56 2.61
N VAL A 180 18.66 32.23 3.05
CA VAL A 180 19.61 31.42 2.29
C VAL A 180 19.72 30.04 2.94
N LEU A 181 19.43 28.96 2.21
CA LEU A 181 19.64 27.58 2.67
C LEU A 181 21.07 27.14 2.33
N GLY A 182 21.77 26.55 3.28
CA GLY A 182 23.13 26.01 3.12
C GLY A 182 23.35 24.69 3.84
N ASP A 183 24.31 23.91 3.36
CA ASP A 183 24.71 22.61 3.91
C ASP A 183 26.23 22.35 3.89
N ALA A 184 27.02 23.31 3.42
CA ALA A 184 28.46 23.15 3.23
C ALA A 184 29.25 24.43 3.56
N PRO A 185 30.40 24.31 4.23
CA PRO A 185 31.19 25.48 4.68
C PRO A 185 31.74 26.34 3.54
N HIS A 186 32.03 25.74 2.38
CA HIS A 186 32.74 26.43 1.27
C HIS A 186 31.88 27.39 0.43
N HIS A 187 30.59 27.55 0.76
CA HIS A 187 29.66 28.41 0.02
C HIS A 187 29.52 29.81 0.63
N HIS A 188 29.99 29.97 1.86
CA HIS A 188 30.01 31.26 2.54
C HIS A 188 31.03 32.19 1.88
N GLN A 189 30.65 33.46 1.76
CA GLN A 189 31.48 34.52 1.20
C GLN A 189 31.74 35.60 2.24
N PRO A 190 32.86 36.32 2.13
CA PRO A 190 33.11 37.42 3.02
C PRO A 190 32.09 38.54 2.82
N TYR A 191 31.79 39.27 3.89
CA TYR A 191 30.95 40.46 3.77
C TYR A 191 31.71 41.52 2.96
N PRO A 192 31.16 42.08 1.87
CA PRO A 192 31.89 43.00 1.00
C PRO A 192 32.46 44.22 1.76
N GLY A 193 33.76 44.47 1.60
CA GLY A 193 34.48 45.54 2.30
C GLY A 193 34.93 45.19 3.73
N TYR A 194 34.69 43.96 4.19
CA TYR A 194 35.10 43.43 5.49
C TYR A 194 35.77 42.06 5.35
N GLU A 195 36.45 41.82 4.23
CA GLU A 195 37.17 40.57 3.95
C GLU A 195 38.26 40.31 5.00
N MET A 196 38.85 41.38 5.54
CA MET A 196 39.87 41.34 6.59
C MET A 196 39.48 42.31 7.71
N ILE A 197 39.42 41.83 8.95
CA ILE A 197 39.07 42.64 10.12
C ILE A 197 40.22 42.62 11.13
N PRO A 198 40.77 43.78 11.53
CA PRO A 198 41.86 43.83 12.51
C PRO A 198 41.35 43.53 13.92
N TYR A 199 42.16 42.82 14.70
CA TYR A 199 42.08 42.89 16.15
C TYR A 199 42.87 44.12 16.63
N HIS A 200 42.18 45.04 17.31
CA HIS A 200 42.77 46.26 17.85
C HIS A 200 43.30 46.00 19.26
N LEU A 201 44.63 45.97 19.39
CA LEU A 201 45.29 46.03 20.69
C LEU A 201 45.19 47.47 21.23
N THR A 202 44.61 47.66 22.42
CA THR A 202 44.69 48.94 23.16
C THR A 202 45.64 48.82 24.35
N PRO A 203 46.98 48.80 24.13
CA PRO A 203 47.99 48.49 25.16
C PRO A 203 48.09 49.53 26.31
N SER A 204 47.33 50.63 26.28
CA SER A 204 47.39 51.69 27.29
C SER A 204 46.07 52.42 27.56
N GLY A 205 44.92 51.81 27.24
CA GLY A 205 43.59 52.41 27.54
C GLY A 205 43.16 53.57 26.63
N GLY A 206 43.74 53.71 25.43
CA GLY A 206 43.27 54.65 24.40
C GLY A 206 42.07 54.10 23.60
N SER A 207 41.23 54.97 23.05
CA SER A 207 40.16 54.62 22.11
C SER A 207 40.66 54.70 20.66
N THR A 208 40.38 53.69 19.83
CA THR A 208 40.58 53.77 18.38
C THR A 208 39.30 54.24 17.70
N SER A 209 39.42 55.05 16.64
CA SER A 209 38.30 55.46 15.80
C SER A 209 38.03 54.48 14.64
N GLU A 210 38.96 53.57 14.36
CA GLU A 210 38.84 52.59 13.28
C GLU A 210 37.97 51.40 13.71
N GLU A 211 37.14 50.92 12.78
CA GLU A 211 36.40 49.67 12.94
C GLU A 211 37.34 48.46 13.15
N GLY A 212 36.95 47.53 14.03
CA GLY A 212 37.68 46.28 14.24
C GLY A 212 37.16 45.46 15.41
N ILE A 213 37.89 44.42 15.79
CA ILE A 213 37.58 43.52 16.91
C ILE A 213 38.40 43.94 18.13
N SER A 214 37.77 44.03 19.30
CA SER A 214 38.42 44.47 20.54
C SER A 214 38.49 43.38 21.61
N GLN A 215 37.57 42.41 21.59
CA GLN A 215 37.59 41.23 22.45
C GLN A 215 37.59 39.96 21.62
N TRP A 216 38.37 38.97 22.04
CA TRP A 216 38.49 37.67 21.39
C TRP A 216 38.73 36.60 22.44
N THR A 217 37.85 35.60 22.51
CA THR A 217 37.89 34.54 23.53
C THR A 217 37.63 33.19 22.87
N LEU A 218 38.61 32.28 22.95
CA LEU A 218 38.43 30.87 22.66
C LEU A 218 37.87 30.14 23.88
N SER A 219 36.92 29.24 23.65
CA SER A 219 36.39 28.35 24.69
C SER A 219 36.22 26.93 24.15
N ASP A 220 36.79 25.96 24.86
CA ASP A 220 36.64 24.55 24.55
C ASP A 220 35.70 23.87 25.56
N ARG A 221 34.88 22.92 25.08
CA ARG A 221 33.86 22.21 25.85
C ARG A 221 33.93 20.72 25.60
N VAL A 222 33.78 19.91 26.64
CA VAL A 222 33.68 18.45 26.48
C VAL A 222 32.37 18.10 25.79
N THR A 223 32.44 17.46 24.63
CA THR A 223 31.29 16.89 23.91
C THR A 223 31.37 15.36 23.89
N PRO A 224 30.23 14.66 23.73
CA PRO A 224 30.21 13.19 23.73
C PRO A 224 31.19 12.59 22.72
N GLY A 225 31.73 11.40 23.07
CA GLY A 225 32.79 10.74 22.32
C GLY A 225 32.30 9.80 21.22
N ILE A 226 31.08 9.27 21.34
CA ILE A 226 30.46 8.41 20.33
C ILE A 226 28.97 8.75 20.20
N TYR A 227 28.51 8.89 18.96
CA TYR A 227 27.09 8.90 18.63
C TYR A 227 26.73 7.61 17.91
N SER A 228 25.64 6.98 18.32
CA SER A 228 25.13 5.76 17.70
C SER A 228 23.61 5.80 17.56
N LEU A 229 23.11 5.13 16.53
CA LEU A 229 21.68 5.00 16.24
C LEU A 229 21.38 3.67 15.57
N ASP A 230 20.14 3.21 15.72
CA ASP A 230 19.63 2.03 15.04
C ASP A 230 18.18 2.25 14.58
N ASP A 231 17.69 1.38 13.69
CA ASP A 231 16.30 1.35 13.25
C ASP A 231 15.86 -0.07 12.83
N TYR A 232 14.57 -0.24 12.52
CA TYR A 232 14.02 -1.51 12.05
C TYR A 232 13.17 -1.31 10.78
N ASP A 233 13.51 -2.05 9.72
CA ASP A 233 12.70 -2.16 8.51
C ASP A 233 12.13 -3.59 8.36
N PHE A 234 10.80 -3.71 8.47
CA PHE A 234 10.12 -4.99 8.31
C PHE A 234 10.28 -5.63 6.93
N ARG A 235 10.65 -4.85 5.90
CA ARG A 235 10.94 -5.37 4.55
C ARG A 235 12.28 -6.09 4.49
N LYS A 236 13.18 -5.80 5.45
CA LYS A 236 14.52 -6.36 5.60
C LYS A 236 14.76 -6.70 7.08
N PRO A 237 13.98 -7.61 7.69
CA PRO A 237 13.90 -7.77 9.15
C PRO A 237 15.22 -8.21 9.83
N ASN A 238 16.16 -8.77 9.05
CA ASN A 238 17.47 -9.22 9.53
C ASN A 238 18.61 -8.27 9.09
N ALA A 239 18.30 -7.12 8.48
CA ALA A 239 19.34 -6.18 8.08
C ALA A 239 19.98 -5.51 9.30
N TRP A 240 21.30 -5.41 9.29
CA TRP A 240 22.05 -4.66 10.29
C TRP A 240 22.00 -3.17 9.95
N LEU A 241 21.14 -2.43 10.66
CA LEU A 241 20.96 -0.99 10.44
C LEU A 241 21.77 -0.13 11.41
N PHE A 242 22.30 -0.69 12.50
CA PHE A 242 23.10 0.04 13.49
C PHE A 242 24.26 0.82 12.87
N GLN A 243 24.38 2.08 13.26
CA GLN A 243 25.44 3.01 12.88
C GLN A 243 26.07 3.66 14.10
N ALA A 244 27.38 3.86 14.04
CA ALA A 244 28.11 4.58 15.07
C ALA A 244 29.22 5.44 14.45
N ARG A 245 29.41 6.64 15.00
CA ARG A 245 30.46 7.57 14.62
C ARG A 245 31.17 8.09 15.87
N GLN A 246 32.50 8.04 15.85
CA GLN A 246 33.35 8.60 16.90
C GLN A 246 33.53 10.10 16.67
N ASN A 247 33.51 10.86 17.76
CA ASN A 247 33.84 12.28 17.74
C ASN A 247 35.34 12.45 18.00
N PRO A 248 36.14 12.83 16.98
CA PRO A 248 37.60 12.83 17.08
C PRO A 248 38.16 13.90 18.03
N VAL A 249 37.38 14.96 18.32
CA VAL A 249 37.80 16.07 19.19
C VAL A 249 37.46 15.84 20.67
N SER A 250 36.75 14.77 21.01
CA SER A 250 36.44 14.45 22.41
C SER A 250 37.72 14.05 23.17
N PRO A 251 38.03 14.62 24.36
CA PRO A 251 39.29 14.36 25.08
C PRO A 251 39.50 12.90 25.52
N THR A 252 38.41 12.17 25.74
CA THR A 252 38.40 10.73 26.06
C THR A 252 37.35 10.02 25.19
N PRO A 253 37.66 9.72 23.92
CA PRO A 253 36.72 9.04 23.03
C PRO A 253 36.24 7.71 23.64
N GLY A 254 34.93 7.50 23.73
CA GLY A 254 34.31 6.25 24.22
C GLY A 254 34.00 6.17 25.72
N GLN A 255 34.11 7.26 26.49
CA GLN A 255 33.60 7.29 27.88
C GLN A 255 32.18 7.88 27.99
N ILE A 256 31.79 8.73 27.06
CA ILE A 256 30.47 9.36 27.00
C ILE A 256 29.85 9.00 25.66
N ASP A 257 28.94 8.03 25.69
CA ASP A 257 28.28 7.47 24.52
C ASP A 257 26.81 7.87 24.53
N VAL A 258 26.30 8.29 23.37
CA VAL A 258 24.87 8.56 23.14
C VAL A 258 24.34 7.54 22.14
N TYR A 259 23.19 6.97 22.47
CA TYR A 259 22.46 6.03 21.62
C TYR A 259 21.03 6.50 21.41
N ASP A 260 20.64 6.73 20.16
CA ASP A 260 19.31 7.19 19.78
C ASP A 260 18.49 6.11 19.07
N TRP A 261 17.23 5.96 19.52
CA TRP A 261 16.25 5.07 18.90
C TRP A 261 14.85 5.70 18.86
N PRO A 262 14.13 5.60 17.72
CA PRO A 262 14.59 5.14 16.41
C PRO A 262 15.39 6.22 15.67
N GLY A 263 16.34 5.83 14.84
CA GLY A 263 17.15 6.79 14.07
C GLY A 263 16.47 7.41 12.85
N ARG A 264 15.24 6.99 12.51
CA ARG A 264 14.40 7.52 11.41
C ARG A 264 14.97 7.24 10.03
N TYR A 265 15.42 6.03 9.76
CA TYR A 265 15.92 5.64 8.43
C TYR A 265 15.60 4.18 8.10
N THR A 266 15.72 3.84 6.81
CA THR A 266 15.48 2.48 6.32
C THR A 266 16.65 1.92 5.51
N GLU A 267 17.65 2.75 5.21
CA GLU A 267 18.84 2.38 4.44
C GLU A 267 20.12 2.75 5.19
N HIS A 268 21.13 1.89 5.10
CA HIS A 268 22.39 2.02 5.83
C HIS A 268 23.08 3.38 5.62
N GLN A 269 23.15 3.84 4.37
CA GLN A 269 23.78 5.12 4.00
C GLN A 269 23.09 6.34 4.64
N GLN A 270 21.77 6.27 4.88
CA GLN A 270 21.03 7.34 5.54
C GLN A 270 21.39 7.40 7.04
N GLY A 271 21.48 6.25 7.70
CA GLY A 271 21.92 6.19 9.09
C GLY A 271 23.36 6.71 9.26
N GLU A 272 24.25 6.36 8.32
CA GLU A 272 25.64 6.84 8.31
C GLU A 272 25.70 8.37 8.17
N PHE A 273 24.86 8.93 7.30
CA PHE A 273 24.71 10.37 7.10
C PHE A 273 24.23 11.06 8.39
N TYR A 274 23.14 10.58 9.02
CA TYR A 274 22.62 11.18 10.25
C TYR A 274 23.57 11.03 11.43
N ALA A 275 24.33 9.94 11.49
CA ALA A 275 25.38 9.77 12.49
C ALA A 275 26.48 10.83 12.34
N ARG A 276 26.86 11.14 11.09
CA ARG A 276 27.88 12.15 10.76
C ARG A 276 27.38 13.56 11.10
N VAL A 277 26.19 13.96 10.65
CA VAL A 277 25.61 15.29 10.94
C VAL A 277 25.62 15.59 12.45
N ARG A 278 25.25 14.60 13.28
CA ARG A 278 25.24 14.73 14.74
C ARG A 278 26.63 14.84 15.34
N GLN A 279 27.56 14.04 14.85
CA GLN A 279 28.95 14.10 15.30
C GLN A 279 29.60 15.44 14.93
N GLU A 280 29.39 15.93 13.72
CA GLU A 280 29.92 17.22 13.23
C GLU A 280 29.30 18.40 14.00
N ALA A 281 28.01 18.36 14.35
CA ALA A 281 27.40 19.35 15.24
C ALA A 281 28.11 19.43 16.61
N TRP A 282 28.50 18.28 17.20
CA TRP A 282 29.27 18.25 18.44
C TRP A 282 30.74 18.66 18.27
N GLN A 283 31.31 18.45 17.09
CA GLN A 283 32.64 18.94 16.77
C GLN A 283 32.64 20.47 16.71
N ALA A 284 31.61 21.07 16.12
CA ALA A 284 31.43 22.52 16.13
C ALA A 284 31.10 23.08 17.54
N GLU A 285 30.40 22.32 18.39
CA GLU A 285 30.14 22.73 19.78
C GLU A 285 31.38 22.63 20.68
N HIS A 286 32.32 21.73 20.36
CA HIS A 286 33.54 21.52 21.13
C HIS A 286 34.37 22.79 21.25
N GLN A 287 34.49 23.58 20.17
CA GLN A 287 35.25 24.82 20.16
C GLN A 287 34.35 25.98 19.73
N GLN A 288 34.09 26.92 20.63
CA GLN A 288 33.37 28.15 20.34
C GLN A 288 34.26 29.36 20.57
N ILE A 289 34.21 30.29 19.61
CA ILE A 289 34.97 31.53 19.65
C ILE A 289 34.00 32.70 19.75
N ARG A 290 34.24 33.58 20.70
CA ARG A 290 33.41 34.77 20.94
C ARG A 290 34.25 36.03 20.82
N GLY A 291 33.64 37.09 20.31
CA GLY A 291 34.30 38.39 20.26
C GLY A 291 33.33 39.56 20.31
N THR A 292 33.92 40.75 20.45
CA THR A 292 33.21 42.02 20.40
C THR A 292 33.87 42.89 19.35
N ALA A 293 33.08 43.46 18.45
CA ALA A 293 33.53 44.29 17.34
C ALA A 293 32.77 45.61 17.26
N THR A 294 33.46 46.63 16.73
CA THR A 294 32.84 47.82 16.13
C THR A 294 32.65 47.65 14.61
N ALA A 295 33.30 46.66 14.01
CA ALA A 295 33.22 46.34 12.58
C ALA A 295 31.81 45.95 12.16
N LEU A 296 31.19 46.76 11.31
CA LEU A 296 29.79 46.60 10.92
C LEU A 296 29.58 45.48 9.91
N GLY A 297 30.62 44.86 9.37
CA GLY A 297 30.52 43.69 8.48
C GLY A 297 30.34 42.34 9.17
N ILE A 298 30.33 42.28 10.51
CA ILE A 298 30.06 41.04 11.25
C ILE A 298 28.59 40.64 11.06
N ALA A 299 28.34 39.66 10.19
CA ALA A 299 27.01 39.23 9.78
C ALA A 299 26.94 37.70 9.70
N PRO A 300 25.94 37.04 10.32
CA PRO A 300 25.81 35.58 10.26
C PRO A 300 25.71 35.06 8.82
N GLY A 301 26.43 33.96 8.54
CA GLY A 301 26.54 33.40 7.20
C GLY A 301 27.59 34.07 6.30
N SER A 302 28.27 35.11 6.77
CA SER A 302 29.46 35.67 6.10
C SER A 302 30.75 35.24 6.79
N THR A 303 31.81 35.13 5.98
CA THR A 303 33.18 34.91 6.49
C THR A 303 33.95 36.20 6.68
N PHE A 304 35.03 36.16 7.44
CA PHE A 304 36.06 37.21 7.46
C PHE A 304 37.40 36.61 7.89
N THR A 305 38.51 37.22 7.47
CA THR A 305 39.84 36.87 7.96
C THR A 305 40.22 37.77 9.13
N LEU A 306 40.49 37.17 10.29
CA LEU A 306 41.04 37.89 11.44
C LEU A 306 42.54 38.11 11.21
N TYR A 307 43.02 39.32 11.47
CA TYR A 307 44.45 39.60 11.52
C TYR A 307 44.83 40.44 12.75
N ASN A 308 46.10 40.36 13.16
CA ASN A 308 46.62 40.89 14.44
C ASN A 308 45.98 40.24 15.69
N ALA A 309 45.50 39.01 15.58
CA ALA A 309 44.87 38.29 16.70
C ALA A 309 45.80 38.16 17.92
N PRO A 310 45.26 38.08 19.16
CA PRO A 310 46.06 37.90 20.38
C PRO A 310 46.96 36.66 20.35
N HIS A 311 46.51 35.60 19.68
CA HIS A 311 47.28 34.38 19.43
C HIS A 311 47.52 34.23 17.92
N ALA A 312 48.76 33.92 17.54
CA ALA A 312 49.15 33.87 16.13
C ALA A 312 48.32 32.85 15.32
N ASP A 313 47.96 31.71 15.91
CA ASP A 313 47.19 30.65 15.28
C ASP A 313 45.71 31.03 15.02
N ASP A 314 45.25 32.14 15.60
CA ASP A 314 43.90 32.68 15.35
C ASP A 314 43.86 33.65 14.16
N ASN A 315 44.99 33.91 13.48
CA ASN A 315 44.98 34.71 12.24
C ASN A 315 44.53 33.85 11.05
N ARG A 316 43.24 33.56 10.98
CA ARG A 316 42.62 32.70 9.95
C ARG A 316 41.22 33.19 9.57
N GLU A 317 40.59 32.48 8.64
CA GLU A 317 39.24 32.75 8.20
C GLU A 317 38.21 32.12 9.15
N TYR A 318 37.16 32.89 9.46
CA TYR A 318 36.09 32.52 10.37
C TYR A 318 34.72 32.72 9.73
N LEU A 319 33.81 31.78 9.98
CA LEU A 319 32.38 31.91 9.69
C LEU A 319 31.67 32.52 10.89
N THR A 320 30.90 33.58 10.66
CA THR A 320 30.04 34.17 11.69
C THR A 320 28.79 33.31 11.89
N LEU A 321 28.62 32.77 13.10
CA LEU A 321 27.47 31.96 13.49
C LEU A 321 26.35 32.81 14.09
N GLN A 322 26.70 33.83 14.88
CA GLN A 322 25.77 34.70 15.58
C GLN A 322 26.34 36.11 15.68
N ALA A 323 25.47 37.11 15.61
CA ALA A 323 25.77 38.51 15.89
C ALA A 323 24.66 39.13 16.74
N ASN A 324 25.04 39.74 17.86
CA ASN A 324 24.15 40.50 18.73
C ASN A 324 24.50 41.98 18.56
N TYR A 325 23.56 42.75 18.04
CA TYR A 325 23.74 44.17 17.75
C TYR A 325 23.33 45.00 18.95
N HIS A 326 24.19 45.95 19.32
CA HIS A 326 23.94 47.03 20.25
C HIS A 326 24.36 48.33 19.57
N LEU A 327 23.44 48.89 18.78
CA LEU A 327 23.68 50.12 18.03
C LEU A 327 22.87 51.25 18.65
N LYS A 328 23.49 52.40 18.90
CA LYS A 328 22.82 53.56 19.48
C LYS A 328 23.39 54.86 18.93
N GLU A 329 22.51 55.75 18.49
CA GLU A 329 22.89 57.07 18.00
C GLU A 329 22.92 58.10 19.12
N ASN A 330 23.73 59.16 18.91
CA ASN A 330 23.74 60.31 19.81
C ASN A 330 22.46 61.15 19.67
N ARG A 331 22.16 61.96 20.70
CA ARG A 331 20.94 62.78 20.73
C ARG A 331 20.87 63.72 19.51
N TYR A 332 19.65 63.92 19.00
CA TYR A 332 19.34 64.91 17.95
C TYR A 332 19.29 66.36 18.47
N ALA A 333 19.88 66.63 19.65
CA ALA A 333 19.93 67.93 20.32
C ALA A 333 21.37 68.30 20.70
N SER A 334 21.72 69.58 20.64
CA SER A 334 23.05 70.10 20.98
C SER A 334 23.29 70.05 22.50
N GLY A 335 24.16 69.14 22.95
CA GLY A 335 24.59 68.98 24.34
C GLY A 335 25.56 67.80 24.51
N ASP A 336 26.56 67.95 25.36
CA ASP A 336 27.85 67.23 25.31
C ASP A 336 27.94 65.99 26.23
N ASP A 337 27.00 65.03 26.19
CA ASP A 337 27.11 63.92 27.16
C ASP A 337 26.53 62.53 26.81
N GLN A 338 26.44 62.11 25.53
CA GLN A 338 26.38 60.67 25.17
C GLN A 338 26.99 60.41 23.77
N SER A 339 28.01 59.55 23.70
CA SER A 339 28.63 59.05 22.47
C SER A 339 27.71 58.05 21.75
N SER A 340 27.80 57.97 20.41
CA SER A 340 27.21 56.83 19.67
C SER A 340 27.89 55.53 20.08
N GLU A 341 27.12 54.43 20.09
CA GLU A 341 27.61 53.09 20.43
C GLU A 341 27.39 52.18 19.22
N HIS A 342 28.48 51.64 18.66
CA HIS A 342 28.44 50.61 17.64
C HIS A 342 29.13 49.37 18.21
N ARG A 343 28.38 48.48 18.84
CA ARG A 343 28.90 47.23 19.41
C ARG A 343 28.19 46.03 18.83
N ILE A 344 28.97 45.05 18.37
CA ILE A 344 28.49 43.75 17.91
C ILE A 344 29.19 42.67 18.71
N ASP A 345 28.43 41.92 19.50
CA ASP A 345 28.93 40.75 20.23
C ASP A 345 28.61 39.50 19.39
N PHE A 346 29.62 38.73 19.00
CA PHE A 346 29.47 37.68 17.98
C PHE A 346 30.06 36.34 18.41
N VAL A 347 29.59 35.28 17.74
CA VAL A 347 30.12 33.91 17.85
C VAL A 347 30.56 33.47 16.47
N VAL A 348 31.76 32.91 16.38
CA VAL A 348 32.35 32.42 15.13
C VAL A 348 32.92 31.02 15.30
N LEU A 349 33.14 30.36 14.16
CA LEU A 349 33.83 29.09 14.02
C LEU A 349 34.86 29.22 12.88
N PRO A 350 36.02 28.54 12.92
CA PRO A 350 36.90 28.48 11.75
C PRO A 350 36.14 28.04 10.51
N ALA A 351 36.36 28.72 9.38
CA ALA A 351 35.52 28.56 8.18
C ALA A 351 35.63 27.18 7.51
N ASP A 352 36.66 26.40 7.83
CA ASP A 352 36.89 25.05 7.33
C ASP A 352 36.22 23.94 8.17
N VAL A 353 35.72 24.26 9.36
CA VAL A 353 35.02 23.31 10.23
C VAL A 353 33.54 23.22 9.79
N PRO A 354 33.02 22.03 9.45
CA PRO A 354 31.62 21.86 9.14
C PRO A 354 30.74 22.26 10.32
N TRP A 355 29.71 23.05 10.06
CA TRP A 355 28.71 23.43 11.04
C TRP A 355 27.36 22.86 10.65
N HIS A 356 26.73 22.15 11.59
CA HIS A 356 25.34 21.71 11.46
C HIS A 356 24.52 22.22 12.63
N PRO A 357 23.23 22.51 12.42
CA PRO A 357 22.39 23.00 13.49
C PRO A 357 22.21 21.94 14.60
N PRO A 358 22.23 22.37 15.88
CA PRO A 358 21.89 21.50 16.99
C PRO A 358 20.42 21.06 16.87
N GLN A 359 20.10 19.87 17.38
CA GLN A 359 18.73 19.35 17.40
C GLN A 359 17.93 20.01 18.53
N GLN A 360 17.25 21.11 18.23
CA GLN A 360 16.47 21.88 19.19
C GLN A 360 14.97 21.74 18.92
N ALA A 361 14.56 21.70 17.66
CA ALA A 361 13.17 21.52 17.29
C ALA A 361 12.67 20.13 17.70
N THR A 362 11.63 20.13 18.54
CA THR A 362 11.12 18.89 19.11
C THR A 362 10.36 18.11 18.06
N TRP A 363 10.66 16.81 17.94
CA TRP A 363 9.86 15.90 17.12
C TRP A 363 8.47 15.68 17.74
N PRO A 364 7.38 15.83 16.96
CA PRO A 364 6.04 15.63 17.48
C PRO A 364 5.83 14.17 17.89
N LYS A 365 4.96 13.97 18.88
CA LYS A 365 4.50 12.64 19.30
C LYS A 365 2.99 12.58 19.34
N THR A 366 2.46 11.42 18.99
CA THR A 366 1.07 11.05 19.29
C THR A 366 0.98 10.57 20.74
N HIS A 367 -0.18 10.75 21.36
CA HIS A 367 -0.43 10.38 22.76
C HIS A 367 -1.40 9.20 22.91
N GLY A 368 -1.70 8.51 21.80
CA GLY A 368 -2.61 7.37 21.78
C GLY A 368 -3.09 7.06 20.36
N PRO A 369 -3.79 5.93 20.21
CA PRO A 369 -4.34 5.53 18.93
C PRO A 369 -5.46 6.47 18.47
N GLN A 370 -5.64 6.51 17.16
CA GLN A 370 -6.68 7.29 16.47
C GLN A 370 -7.50 6.37 15.60
N THR A 371 -8.67 6.82 15.14
CA THR A 371 -9.36 6.12 14.06
C THR A 371 -9.09 6.78 12.71
N ALA A 372 -9.13 5.97 11.65
CA ALA A 372 -9.00 6.42 10.27
C ALA A 372 -9.91 5.59 9.37
N ARG A 373 -10.28 6.16 8.23
CA ARG A 373 -11.07 5.45 7.21
C ARG A 373 -10.13 4.76 6.23
N VAL A 374 -10.39 3.49 5.91
CA VAL A 374 -9.64 2.78 4.85
C VAL A 374 -10.02 3.34 3.48
N VAL A 375 -9.03 3.58 2.63
CA VAL A 375 -9.21 4.16 1.28
C VAL A 375 -8.50 3.33 0.22
N GLY A 376 -8.96 3.46 -1.02
CA GLY A 376 -8.40 2.80 -2.19
C GLY A 376 -8.80 3.52 -3.47
N PRO A 377 -8.37 3.02 -4.65
CA PRO A 377 -8.78 3.56 -5.94
C PRO A 377 -10.29 3.54 -6.12
N ALA A 378 -10.80 4.44 -6.95
CA ALA A 378 -12.24 4.51 -7.24
C ALA A 378 -12.77 3.16 -7.78
N GLY A 379 -13.85 2.68 -7.19
CA GLY A 379 -14.50 1.41 -7.57
C GLY A 379 -13.90 0.16 -6.94
N GLU A 380 -12.78 0.25 -6.21
CA GLU A 380 -12.21 -0.91 -5.50
C GLU A 380 -12.73 -1.01 -4.07
N SER A 381 -13.29 -2.17 -3.73
CA SER A 381 -13.74 -2.49 -2.37
C SER A 381 -12.63 -3.02 -1.46
N ILE A 382 -11.51 -3.48 -2.03
CA ILE A 382 -10.35 -4.02 -1.31
C ILE A 382 -9.08 -3.52 -1.97
N TRP A 383 -8.23 -2.81 -1.22
CA TRP A 383 -6.96 -2.30 -1.71
C TRP A 383 -5.83 -2.67 -0.76
N THR A 384 -4.97 -3.60 -1.20
CA THR A 384 -3.89 -4.14 -0.37
C THR A 384 -2.67 -4.54 -1.20
N ASP A 385 -1.53 -4.67 -0.55
CA ASP A 385 -0.27 -5.07 -1.16
C ASP A 385 0.19 -6.46 -0.70
N LYS A 386 1.39 -6.90 -1.14
CA LYS A 386 1.96 -8.22 -0.82
C LYS A 386 2.18 -8.47 0.69
N TYR A 387 2.12 -7.45 1.53
CA TYR A 387 2.30 -7.56 2.97
C TYR A 387 0.96 -7.46 3.74
N GLY A 388 -0.18 -7.38 3.03
CA GLY A 388 -1.48 -7.18 3.66
C GLY A 388 -1.67 -5.78 4.23
N ARG A 389 -0.92 -4.79 3.73
CA ARG A 389 -1.05 -3.38 4.15
C ARG A 389 -2.26 -2.74 3.48
N ILE A 390 -2.75 -1.65 4.06
CA ILE A 390 -3.83 -0.85 3.48
C ILE A 390 -3.40 0.62 3.41
N LYS A 391 -4.21 1.46 2.78
CA LYS A 391 -4.09 2.91 2.88
C LYS A 391 -5.26 3.48 3.66
N VAL A 392 -5.01 4.55 4.39
CA VAL A 392 -6.02 5.20 5.25
C VAL A 392 -6.11 6.70 4.99
N LYS A 393 -7.26 7.27 5.32
CA LYS A 393 -7.49 8.70 5.41
C LYS A 393 -7.75 9.05 6.87
N PHE A 394 -6.84 9.83 7.46
CA PHE A 394 -7.02 10.36 8.80
C PHE A 394 -8.05 11.48 8.82
N HIS A 395 -8.80 11.60 9.92
CA HIS A 395 -9.88 12.60 10.04
C HIS A 395 -9.38 14.04 10.06
N TRP A 396 -8.16 14.27 10.54
CA TRP A 396 -7.52 15.59 10.59
C TRP A 396 -6.86 15.99 9.27
N ASP A 397 -6.70 15.08 8.31
CA ASP A 397 -6.03 15.37 7.05
C ASP A 397 -6.97 16.15 6.10
N ARG A 398 -6.76 17.46 6.04
CA ARG A 398 -7.54 18.40 5.24
C ARG A 398 -7.05 18.52 3.79
N PHE A 399 -5.78 18.20 3.53
CA PHE A 399 -5.11 18.50 2.27
C PHE A 399 -5.00 17.29 1.34
N GLY A 400 -4.84 16.09 1.91
CA GLY A 400 -4.75 14.88 1.12
C GLY A 400 -6.05 14.60 0.37
N PRO A 401 -5.97 13.86 -0.75
CA PRO A 401 -7.16 13.38 -1.45
C PRO A 401 -7.97 12.39 -0.58
N LYS A 402 -9.08 11.86 -1.11
CA LYS A 402 -9.91 10.84 -0.44
C LYS A 402 -9.83 9.49 -1.16
N ASP A 403 -8.66 9.16 -1.68
CA ASP A 403 -8.36 8.00 -2.50
C ASP A 403 -7.05 7.32 -2.03
N ASP A 404 -6.46 6.46 -2.86
CA ASP A 404 -5.21 5.79 -2.58
C ASP A 404 -3.98 6.72 -2.54
N GLY A 405 -4.13 8.02 -2.79
CA GLY A 405 -3.11 9.04 -2.52
C GLY A 405 -3.13 9.57 -1.08
N SER A 406 -4.09 9.17 -0.23
CA SER A 406 -4.29 9.79 1.10
C SER A 406 -3.17 9.53 2.10
N SER A 407 -2.49 8.38 2.02
CA SER A 407 -1.41 8.01 2.94
C SER A 407 -0.49 6.93 2.36
N CYS A 408 0.58 6.65 3.10
CA CYS A 408 1.46 5.53 2.84
C CYS A 408 0.77 4.18 3.09
N TRP A 409 1.46 3.10 2.74
CA TRP A 409 1.02 1.75 3.09
C TRP A 409 1.20 1.46 4.58
N VAL A 410 0.07 1.33 5.28
CA VAL A 410 0.00 1.07 6.73
C VAL A 410 -0.15 -0.43 7.00
N ARG A 411 0.71 -0.99 7.85
CA ARG A 411 0.62 -2.40 8.28
C ARG A 411 -0.61 -2.65 9.14
N VAL A 412 -1.21 -3.82 8.96
CA VAL A 412 -2.41 -4.24 9.71
C VAL A 412 -2.06 -5.37 10.66
N SER A 413 -2.32 -5.16 11.94
CA SER A 413 -2.24 -6.20 12.96
C SER A 413 -3.20 -7.35 12.62
N SER A 414 -2.75 -8.57 12.85
CA SER A 414 -3.52 -9.79 12.64
C SER A 414 -3.71 -10.50 13.97
N ALA A 415 -4.85 -11.18 14.15
CA ALA A 415 -5.11 -11.95 15.37
C ALA A 415 -4.05 -13.05 15.59
N TRP A 416 -3.45 -13.56 14.50
CA TRP A 416 -2.35 -14.52 14.53
C TRP A 416 -1.49 -14.38 13.25
N ALA A 417 -0.18 -14.17 13.39
CA ALA A 417 0.74 -14.05 12.26
C ALA A 417 2.01 -14.89 12.48
N GLY A 418 2.26 -15.85 11.59
CA GLY A 418 3.44 -16.73 11.59
C GLY A 418 4.13 -16.78 10.22
N GLN A 419 5.22 -17.55 10.13
CA GLN A 419 5.99 -17.71 8.89
C GLN A 419 5.24 -18.62 7.89
N GLY A 420 4.33 -18.04 7.11
CA GLY A 420 3.54 -18.76 6.10
C GLY A 420 2.22 -19.35 6.61
N TYR A 421 1.78 -18.98 7.81
CA TYR A 421 0.52 -19.40 8.41
C TYR A 421 -0.03 -18.28 9.32
N GLY A 422 -1.32 -18.33 9.66
CA GLY A 422 -1.98 -17.37 10.53
C GLY A 422 -3.37 -16.97 10.05
N GLY A 423 -3.95 -15.96 10.69
CA GLY A 423 -5.23 -15.37 10.32
C GLY A 423 -5.03 -14.07 9.54
N VAL A 424 -5.61 -13.99 8.32
CA VAL A 424 -5.56 -12.79 7.49
C VAL A 424 -6.97 -12.29 7.24
N GLN A 425 -7.23 -11.06 7.69
CA GLN A 425 -8.48 -10.35 7.44
C GLN A 425 -8.08 -8.96 6.98
N ILE A 426 -8.25 -8.64 5.70
CA ILE A 426 -7.84 -7.34 5.16
C ILE A 426 -9.01 -6.35 5.34
N PRO A 427 -8.80 -5.20 6.02
CA PRO A 427 -9.79 -4.13 6.09
C PRO A 427 -10.18 -3.67 4.68
N ARG A 428 -11.48 -3.49 4.45
CA ARG A 428 -12.03 -3.05 3.17
C ARG A 428 -12.08 -1.54 3.08
N VAL A 429 -12.14 -1.02 1.86
CA VAL A 429 -12.36 0.41 1.64
C VAL A 429 -13.66 0.84 2.32
N ASN A 430 -13.60 1.97 3.01
CA ASN A 430 -14.62 2.54 3.91
C ASN A 430 -14.70 1.97 5.33
N ASP A 431 -14.04 0.85 5.65
CA ASP A 431 -13.97 0.36 7.03
C ASP A 431 -13.30 1.42 7.92
N GLU A 432 -13.69 1.44 9.20
CA GLU A 432 -13.01 2.24 10.21
C GLU A 432 -12.00 1.38 10.99
N VAL A 433 -10.75 1.84 10.99
CA VAL A 433 -9.63 1.15 11.62
C VAL A 433 -9.05 2.00 12.74
N VAL A 434 -8.51 1.33 13.76
CA VAL A 434 -7.75 1.96 14.84
C VAL A 434 -6.27 1.93 14.45
N VAL A 435 -5.66 3.11 14.38
CA VAL A 435 -4.27 3.34 13.99
C VAL A 435 -3.49 3.80 15.21
N ASP A 436 -2.47 3.05 15.59
CA ASP A 436 -1.45 3.46 16.53
C ASP A 436 -0.18 3.89 15.78
N PHE A 437 0.80 4.43 16.49
CA PHE A 437 2.03 4.98 15.92
C PHE A 437 3.24 4.42 16.67
N ILE A 438 4.16 3.78 15.95
CA ILE A 438 5.32 3.12 16.57
C ILE A 438 6.18 4.19 17.28
N ASN A 439 6.43 4.01 18.58
CA ASN A 439 7.10 5.00 19.44
C ASN A 439 6.39 6.37 19.52
N GLY A 440 5.10 6.42 19.20
CA GLY A 440 4.33 7.65 19.09
C GLY A 440 4.74 8.52 17.89
N ASP A 441 5.52 8.00 16.94
CA ASP A 441 6.00 8.76 15.78
C ASP A 441 4.91 8.88 14.70
N PRO A 442 4.40 10.09 14.39
CA PRO A 442 3.36 10.29 13.37
C PRO A 442 3.72 9.75 11.98
N ASP A 443 5.02 9.60 11.67
CA ASP A 443 5.50 9.07 10.40
C ASP A 443 5.41 7.53 10.32
N ARG A 444 5.05 6.84 11.42
CA ARG A 444 5.06 5.38 11.54
C ARG A 444 3.72 4.80 11.98
N PRO A 445 2.65 4.97 11.18
CA PRO A 445 1.34 4.41 11.50
C PRO A 445 1.33 2.88 11.42
N ILE A 446 0.54 2.25 12.28
CA ILE A 446 0.23 0.83 12.28
C ILE A 446 -1.23 0.61 12.70
N VAL A 447 -2.01 -0.12 11.91
CA VAL A 447 -3.39 -0.48 12.27
C VAL A 447 -3.36 -1.58 13.32
N THR A 448 -3.96 -1.33 14.49
CA THR A 448 -3.99 -2.26 15.63
C THR A 448 -5.37 -2.85 15.89
N GLY A 449 -6.42 -2.28 15.30
CA GLY A 449 -7.79 -2.74 15.51
C GLY A 449 -8.79 -2.24 14.48
N ARG A 450 -10.05 -2.60 14.68
CA ARG A 450 -11.21 -2.23 13.86
C ARG A 450 -12.37 -1.91 14.77
N VAL A 451 -13.22 -0.99 14.34
CA VAL A 451 -14.42 -0.61 15.08
C VAL A 451 -15.61 -0.49 14.13
N TYR A 452 -16.78 -0.86 14.62
CA TYR A 452 -18.05 -0.61 13.94
C TYR A 452 -18.50 0.84 14.20
N ASN A 453 -19.30 1.38 13.28
CA ASN A 453 -19.91 2.71 13.37
C ASN A 453 -21.29 2.70 12.68
N GLU A 454 -22.01 3.82 12.67
CA GLU A 454 -23.35 3.92 12.07
C GLU A 454 -23.40 3.56 10.57
N ALA A 455 -22.32 3.78 9.83
CA ALA A 455 -22.22 3.41 8.42
C ALA A 455 -21.79 1.95 8.21
N SER A 456 -21.31 1.29 9.26
CA SER A 456 -20.76 -0.07 9.25
C SER A 456 -21.15 -0.74 10.54
N MET A 457 -22.39 -1.20 10.62
CA MET A 457 -22.95 -1.86 11.80
C MET A 457 -22.46 -3.31 11.92
N PRO A 458 -22.44 -3.88 13.15
CA PRO A 458 -22.18 -5.30 13.36
C PRO A 458 -23.13 -6.18 12.53
N PRO A 459 -22.71 -7.40 12.14
CA PRO A 459 -23.54 -8.31 11.32
C PRO A 459 -24.79 -8.83 12.06
N TRP A 460 -24.82 -8.72 13.38
CA TRP A 460 -25.92 -9.19 14.23
C TRP A 460 -26.72 -8.01 14.77
N ALA A 461 -28.03 -8.20 14.92
CA ALA A 461 -28.95 -7.19 15.42
C ALA A 461 -28.78 -6.96 16.94
N LEU A 462 -27.77 -6.19 17.32
CA LEU A 462 -27.51 -5.82 18.71
C LEU A 462 -28.47 -4.72 19.19
N PRO A 463 -28.90 -4.74 20.47
CA PRO A 463 -28.51 -5.68 21.53
C PRO A 463 -29.31 -6.99 21.57
N ALA A 464 -30.31 -7.18 20.70
CA ALA A 464 -31.18 -8.36 20.73
C ALA A 464 -30.42 -9.69 20.54
N ALA A 465 -29.34 -9.67 19.75
CA ALA A 465 -28.46 -10.81 19.48
C ALA A 465 -27.19 -10.82 20.36
N ALA A 466 -27.24 -10.33 21.60
CA ALA A 466 -26.07 -10.21 22.47
C ALA A 466 -25.38 -11.54 22.83
N THR A 467 -26.08 -12.67 22.71
CA THR A 467 -25.53 -14.03 22.93
C THR A 467 -24.93 -14.66 21.68
N GLN A 468 -24.91 -13.95 20.55
CA GLN A 468 -24.34 -14.43 19.30
C GLN A 468 -22.90 -13.94 19.11
N MET A 469 -22.02 -14.85 18.68
CA MET A 469 -20.66 -14.53 18.29
C MET A 469 -20.21 -15.29 17.06
N GLY A 470 -19.15 -14.82 16.40
CA GLY A 470 -18.56 -15.54 15.28
C GLY A 470 -18.01 -14.65 14.19
N PHE A 471 -17.85 -15.23 13.01
CA PHE A 471 -17.28 -14.59 11.83
C PHE A 471 -18.31 -14.60 10.69
N MET A 472 -18.50 -13.46 10.05
CA MET A 472 -19.28 -13.34 8.81
C MET A 472 -18.43 -12.60 7.78
N SER A 473 -18.15 -13.26 6.66
CA SER A 473 -17.51 -12.63 5.51
C SER A 473 -18.57 -12.06 4.55
N ARG A 474 -18.13 -11.24 3.59
CA ARG A 474 -18.99 -10.74 2.52
C ARG A 474 -18.35 -11.07 1.16
N THR A 475 -19.11 -11.59 0.20
CA THR A 475 -18.59 -11.73 -1.18
C THR A 475 -18.09 -10.37 -1.67
N LYS A 476 -16.96 -10.32 -2.40
CA LYS A 476 -16.46 -9.07 -2.98
C LYS A 476 -17.54 -8.53 -3.91
N ASP A 477 -17.98 -7.30 -3.66
CA ASP A 477 -19.04 -6.62 -4.42
C ASP A 477 -20.41 -7.32 -4.38
N GLY A 478 -20.64 -8.21 -3.41
CA GLY A 478 -21.92 -8.89 -3.18
C GLY A 478 -22.87 -8.11 -2.26
N THR A 479 -24.07 -8.64 -2.07
CA THR A 479 -25.09 -8.04 -1.19
C THR A 479 -25.02 -8.60 0.24
N ALA A 480 -25.88 -8.10 1.12
CA ALA A 480 -26.05 -8.59 2.48
C ALA A 480 -26.45 -10.09 2.58
N ASP A 481 -26.89 -10.70 1.47
CA ASP A 481 -27.22 -12.12 1.42
C ASP A 481 -26.02 -13.00 1.04
N ASN A 482 -24.99 -12.44 0.40
CA ASN A 482 -23.85 -13.21 -0.10
C ASN A 482 -22.73 -13.29 0.96
N ALA A 483 -22.71 -14.38 1.73
CA ALA A 483 -21.80 -14.53 2.88
C ALA A 483 -21.41 -15.98 3.18
N ASN A 484 -20.18 -16.13 3.66
CA ASN A 484 -19.77 -17.29 4.46
C ASN A 484 -19.85 -16.90 5.93
N ALA A 485 -20.29 -17.81 6.79
CA ALA A 485 -20.42 -17.55 8.22
C ALA A 485 -20.08 -18.76 9.07
N LEU A 486 -19.50 -18.49 10.22
CA LEU A 486 -19.42 -19.39 11.37
C LEU A 486 -19.96 -18.62 12.56
N ARG A 487 -21.10 -19.06 13.10
CA ARG A 487 -21.77 -18.41 14.23
C ARG A 487 -22.02 -19.40 15.35
N PHE A 488 -21.79 -18.94 16.57
CA PHE A 488 -22.16 -19.62 17.81
C PHE A 488 -23.28 -18.80 18.49
N GLU A 489 -24.33 -19.47 18.91
CA GLU A 489 -25.43 -18.95 19.73
C GLU A 489 -25.35 -19.59 21.10
N ASP A 490 -25.20 -18.77 22.14
CA ASP A 490 -25.04 -19.20 23.53
C ASP A 490 -26.31 -19.00 24.37
N LYS A 491 -27.45 -18.73 23.72
CA LYS A 491 -28.74 -18.66 24.41
C LYS A 491 -29.15 -20.03 24.95
N ALA A 492 -29.23 -20.14 26.27
CA ALA A 492 -29.59 -21.37 26.98
C ALA A 492 -30.89 -22.02 26.46
N GLY A 493 -30.82 -23.31 26.12
CA GLY A 493 -31.93 -24.09 25.56
C GLY A 493 -32.21 -23.83 24.07
N ALA A 494 -31.39 -23.00 23.43
CA ALA A 494 -31.46 -22.67 22.01
C ALA A 494 -30.04 -22.54 21.41
N GLU A 495 -29.06 -23.21 22.01
CA GLU A 495 -27.66 -23.17 21.57
C GLU A 495 -27.53 -23.70 20.14
N GLN A 496 -26.68 -23.05 19.34
CA GLN A 496 -26.51 -23.42 17.95
C GLN A 496 -25.11 -23.10 17.43
N VAL A 497 -24.54 -24.05 16.72
CA VAL A 497 -23.43 -23.79 15.78
C VAL A 497 -24.02 -23.73 14.37
N TRP A 498 -23.83 -22.59 13.70
CA TRP A 498 -24.29 -22.38 12.34
C TRP A 498 -23.10 -22.15 11.41
N ILE A 499 -22.97 -23.03 10.41
CA ILE A 499 -21.95 -22.94 9.37
C ILE A 499 -22.67 -22.70 8.05
N GLN A 500 -22.37 -21.58 7.39
CA GLN A 500 -22.84 -21.26 6.05
C GLN A 500 -21.66 -21.12 5.10
N ALA A 501 -21.71 -21.85 3.99
CA ALA A 501 -20.86 -21.62 2.83
C ALA A 501 -21.70 -21.02 1.70
N GLU A 502 -21.29 -19.88 1.15
CA GLU A 502 -21.99 -19.21 0.04
C GLU A 502 -22.01 -20.06 -1.23
N ARG A 503 -20.98 -20.88 -1.42
CA ARG A 503 -20.80 -21.70 -2.63
C ARG A 503 -20.39 -23.13 -2.30
N ASN A 504 -19.09 -23.42 -2.33
CA ASN A 504 -18.57 -24.76 -2.06
C ASN A 504 -18.15 -24.86 -0.59
N MET A 505 -18.36 -26.02 0.03
CA MET A 505 -17.78 -26.40 1.31
C MET A 505 -16.94 -27.66 1.10
N ASP A 506 -15.62 -27.50 1.11
CA ASP A 506 -14.67 -28.61 0.98
C ASP A 506 -14.12 -28.98 2.36
N THR A 507 -14.24 -30.25 2.76
CA THR A 507 -13.71 -30.76 4.03
C THR A 507 -12.69 -31.87 3.73
N GLN A 508 -11.46 -31.70 4.22
CA GLN A 508 -10.39 -32.67 4.06
C GLN A 508 -9.80 -33.07 5.41
N VAL A 509 -10.07 -34.30 5.83
CA VAL A 509 -9.51 -34.89 7.04
C VAL A 509 -8.39 -35.85 6.64
N LYS A 510 -7.18 -35.61 7.13
CA LYS A 510 -5.97 -36.38 6.72
C LYS A 510 -5.81 -37.73 7.43
N ASN A 511 -6.61 -37.98 8.46
CA ASN A 511 -6.59 -39.23 9.22
C ASN A 511 -8.03 -39.67 9.48
N ASP A 512 -8.50 -39.56 10.73
CA ASP A 512 -9.81 -40.06 11.15
C ASP A 512 -10.83 -38.92 11.31
N GLU A 513 -12.05 -39.13 10.82
CA GLU A 513 -13.21 -38.29 11.08
C GLU A 513 -14.21 -39.05 11.96
N SER A 514 -14.68 -38.41 13.03
CA SER A 514 -15.74 -38.93 13.90
C SER A 514 -16.88 -37.92 14.01
N HIS A 515 -18.12 -38.39 13.90
CA HIS A 515 -19.31 -37.55 14.04
C HIS A 515 -20.36 -38.27 14.89
N THR A 516 -20.81 -37.62 15.95
CA THR A 516 -21.80 -38.16 16.91
C THR A 516 -22.94 -37.16 17.04
N ILE A 517 -24.16 -37.65 16.86
CA ILE A 517 -25.40 -36.89 17.04
C ILE A 517 -26.25 -37.66 18.04
N ASP A 518 -26.52 -37.04 19.18
CA ASP A 518 -27.25 -37.70 20.29
C ASP A 518 -28.76 -37.79 20.05
N ASN A 519 -29.28 -36.92 19.19
CA ASN A 519 -30.68 -36.90 18.81
C ASN A 519 -30.80 -37.11 17.28
N ASP A 520 -31.41 -36.17 16.55
CA ASP A 520 -31.75 -36.36 15.15
C ASP A 520 -30.69 -35.78 14.19
N HIS A 521 -30.43 -36.50 13.08
CA HIS A 521 -29.61 -36.01 11.97
C HIS A 521 -30.42 -36.03 10.67
N THR A 522 -30.68 -34.83 10.12
CA THR A 522 -31.36 -34.64 8.83
C THR A 522 -30.35 -34.20 7.78
N HIS A 523 -30.28 -34.92 6.66
CA HIS A 523 -29.38 -34.62 5.55
C HIS A 523 -30.14 -34.54 4.23
N LEU A 524 -30.14 -33.35 3.61
CA LEU A 524 -30.76 -33.10 2.32
C LEU A 524 -29.71 -32.68 1.29
N VAL A 525 -29.69 -33.36 0.15
CA VAL A 525 -28.87 -33.00 -1.01
C VAL A 525 -29.82 -32.66 -2.15
N GLY A 526 -29.84 -31.38 -2.57
CA GLY A 526 -30.68 -30.94 -3.69
C GLY A 526 -30.18 -31.38 -5.06
N GLY A 527 -28.91 -31.84 -5.15
CA GLY A 527 -28.29 -32.39 -6.35
C GLY A 527 -27.95 -33.87 -6.19
N ASN A 528 -26.72 -34.25 -6.55
CA ASN A 528 -26.26 -35.64 -6.47
C ASN A 528 -25.39 -35.88 -5.23
N GLN A 529 -25.53 -37.06 -4.62
CA GLN A 529 -24.61 -37.55 -3.59
C GLN A 529 -23.84 -38.76 -4.10
N ILE A 530 -22.51 -38.72 -4.00
CA ILE A 530 -21.62 -39.83 -4.36
C ILE A 530 -20.83 -40.22 -3.10
N LYS A 531 -20.95 -41.48 -2.67
CA LYS A 531 -20.19 -42.04 -1.56
C LYS A 531 -19.22 -43.10 -2.08
N ARG A 532 -17.94 -42.95 -1.73
CA ARG A 532 -16.87 -43.88 -2.13
C ARG A 532 -16.13 -44.33 -0.87
N VAL A 533 -16.10 -45.64 -0.64
CA VAL A 533 -15.36 -46.26 0.46
C VAL A 533 -14.41 -47.28 -0.16
N VAL A 534 -13.10 -47.14 0.10
CA VAL A 534 -12.07 -47.97 -0.53
C VAL A 534 -12.02 -49.37 0.07
N LEU A 535 -12.22 -49.46 1.38
CA LEU A 535 -12.21 -50.70 2.12
C LEU A 535 -13.64 -51.08 2.49
N ASN A 536 -13.96 -51.10 3.79
CA ASN A 536 -15.23 -51.60 4.29
C ASN A 536 -16.20 -50.47 4.61
N GLN A 537 -17.45 -50.61 4.17
CA GLN A 537 -18.56 -49.80 4.63
C GLN A 537 -19.51 -50.67 5.45
N ALA A 538 -19.75 -50.28 6.71
CA ALA A 538 -20.78 -50.85 7.56
C ALA A 538 -21.84 -49.80 7.86
N THR A 539 -23.11 -50.18 7.80
CA THR A 539 -24.26 -49.37 8.22
C THR A 539 -25.10 -50.21 9.17
N GLY A 540 -25.47 -49.65 10.33
CA GLY A 540 -26.33 -50.32 11.30
C GLY A 540 -27.45 -49.40 11.76
N VAL A 541 -28.65 -49.94 11.86
CA VAL A 541 -29.84 -49.26 12.39
C VAL A 541 -30.44 -50.17 13.45
N LYS A 542 -30.64 -49.65 14.67
CA LYS A 542 -31.20 -50.44 15.79
C LYS A 542 -32.72 -50.55 15.72
N GLY A 543 -33.38 -49.51 15.20
CA GLY A 543 -34.80 -49.50 14.88
C GLY A 543 -35.04 -49.87 13.42
N ASP A 544 -36.09 -49.30 12.84
CA ASP A 544 -36.46 -49.56 11.45
C ASP A 544 -35.56 -48.84 10.45
N ALA A 545 -35.26 -49.50 9.34
CA ALA A 545 -34.58 -48.91 8.20
C ALA A 545 -35.49 -48.93 6.96
N SER A 546 -35.74 -47.76 6.36
CA SER A 546 -36.51 -47.64 5.12
C SER A 546 -35.65 -47.03 4.02
N ALA A 547 -35.82 -47.53 2.79
CA ALA A 547 -35.12 -47.02 1.61
C ALA A 547 -36.11 -46.86 0.45
N LEU A 548 -36.48 -45.62 0.15
CA LEU A 548 -37.42 -45.28 -0.90
C LEU A 548 -36.65 -44.69 -2.10
N THR A 549 -36.91 -45.21 -3.31
CA THR A 549 -36.25 -44.78 -4.55
C THR A 549 -37.31 -44.41 -5.57
N GLY A 550 -37.35 -43.16 -6.02
CA GLY A 550 -38.36 -42.68 -6.98
C GLY A 550 -38.13 -43.13 -8.43
N LYS A 551 -36.97 -43.74 -8.73
CA LYS A 551 -36.62 -44.26 -10.06
C LYS A 551 -35.95 -45.64 -9.89
N THR A 552 -34.88 -45.91 -10.64
CA THR A 552 -34.17 -47.17 -10.62
C THR A 552 -33.24 -47.29 -9.42
N ARG A 553 -33.26 -48.45 -8.76
CA ARG A 553 -32.23 -48.90 -7.83
C ARG A 553 -31.42 -50.03 -8.48
N SER A 554 -30.09 -49.96 -8.37
CA SER A 554 -29.17 -50.99 -8.88
C SER A 554 -28.15 -51.34 -7.81
N ASP A 555 -28.12 -52.61 -7.42
CA ASP A 555 -27.13 -53.17 -6.50
C ASP A 555 -26.32 -54.21 -7.30
N ALA A 556 -25.06 -53.91 -7.60
CA ALA A 556 -24.16 -54.78 -8.36
C ALA A 556 -22.98 -55.21 -7.48
N VAL A 557 -22.90 -56.50 -7.17
CA VAL A 557 -21.89 -57.07 -6.28
C VAL A 557 -21.08 -58.12 -7.05
N VAL A 558 -19.75 -58.02 -7.01
CA VAL A 558 -18.84 -58.92 -7.74
C VAL A 558 -18.84 -60.34 -7.18
N ASN A 559 -18.86 -60.46 -5.84
CA ASN A 559 -18.81 -61.74 -5.14
C ASN A 559 -20.22 -62.13 -4.66
N ALA A 560 -20.42 -62.28 -3.35
CA ALA A 560 -21.70 -62.68 -2.79
C ALA A 560 -22.61 -61.48 -2.52
N PHE A 561 -23.86 -61.53 -3.01
CA PHE A 561 -24.95 -60.65 -2.59
C PHE A 561 -25.92 -61.43 -1.70
N THR A 562 -25.92 -61.13 -0.40
CA THR A 562 -26.74 -61.84 0.60
C THR A 562 -27.88 -60.95 1.07
N LEU A 563 -29.11 -61.40 0.86
CA LEU A 563 -30.32 -60.87 1.49
C LEU A 563 -30.78 -61.87 2.55
N GLY A 564 -30.82 -61.45 3.80
CA GLY A 564 -31.21 -62.30 4.93
C GLY A 564 -32.27 -61.63 5.78
N SER A 565 -33.20 -62.42 6.30
CA SER A 565 -34.20 -62.00 7.28
C SER A 565 -34.37 -63.10 8.33
N GLY A 566 -34.57 -62.71 9.59
CA GLY A 566 -34.79 -63.65 10.70
C GLY A 566 -36.22 -64.18 10.80
N GLU A 567 -37.18 -63.51 10.15
CA GLU A 567 -38.62 -63.84 10.29
C GLU A 567 -39.28 -64.07 8.92
N SER A 568 -39.23 -63.07 8.03
CA SER A 568 -39.81 -63.16 6.68
C SER A 568 -39.01 -62.32 5.69
N LEU A 569 -38.77 -62.85 4.49
CA LEU A 569 -38.21 -62.10 3.36
C LEU A 569 -39.22 -62.08 2.21
N ARG A 570 -39.66 -60.88 1.83
CA ARG A 570 -40.63 -60.66 0.74
C ARG A 570 -39.99 -59.90 -0.41
N LEU A 571 -40.20 -60.39 -1.63
CA LEU A 571 -39.87 -59.72 -2.89
C LEU A 571 -41.17 -59.40 -3.61
N GLU A 572 -41.49 -58.12 -3.72
CA GLU A 572 -42.80 -57.64 -4.18
C GLU A 572 -42.69 -56.82 -5.48
N CYS A 573 -43.57 -57.10 -6.44
CA CYS A 573 -43.63 -56.37 -7.71
C CYS A 573 -45.06 -56.41 -8.29
N GLY A 574 -45.88 -55.43 -7.92
CA GLY A 574 -47.25 -55.31 -8.43
C GLY A 574 -48.08 -56.56 -8.13
N GLU A 575 -48.54 -57.26 -9.18
CA GLU A 575 -49.30 -58.50 -9.06
C GLU A 575 -48.45 -59.76 -8.78
N SER A 576 -47.14 -59.61 -8.51
CA SER A 576 -46.21 -60.73 -8.23
C SER A 576 -45.56 -60.62 -6.85
N VAL A 577 -45.41 -61.74 -6.16
CA VAL A 577 -44.69 -61.83 -4.88
C VAL A 577 -43.99 -63.18 -4.69
N ILE A 578 -42.79 -63.14 -4.10
CA ILE A 578 -42.09 -64.29 -3.53
C ILE A 578 -41.88 -64.03 -2.04
N GLU A 579 -42.28 -64.97 -1.18
CA GLU A 579 -42.14 -64.85 0.27
C GLU A 579 -41.46 -66.09 0.86
N LEU A 580 -40.39 -65.87 1.61
CA LEU A 580 -39.66 -66.88 2.38
C LEU A 580 -39.95 -66.66 3.87
N LEU A 581 -40.37 -67.71 4.58
CA LEU A 581 -40.69 -67.65 6.00
C LEU A 581 -39.65 -68.41 6.83
N ALA A 582 -39.44 -67.98 8.08
CA ALA A 582 -38.48 -68.60 9.00
C ALA A 582 -38.75 -70.10 9.29
N ASN A 583 -39.99 -70.56 9.09
CA ASN A 583 -40.35 -71.98 9.20
C ASN A 583 -39.99 -72.82 7.96
N GLY A 584 -39.34 -72.23 6.95
CA GLY A 584 -38.92 -72.89 5.70
C GLY A 584 -39.98 -72.89 4.59
N GLN A 585 -41.16 -72.30 4.81
CA GLN A 585 -42.20 -72.20 3.78
C GLN A 585 -41.83 -71.15 2.73
N ILE A 586 -42.02 -71.51 1.45
CA ILE A 586 -41.82 -70.63 0.29
C ILE A 586 -43.17 -70.46 -0.42
N ASN A 587 -43.64 -69.21 -0.51
CA ASN A 587 -44.88 -68.87 -1.21
C ASN A 587 -44.54 -68.06 -2.47
N ILE A 588 -45.15 -68.42 -3.61
CA ILE A 588 -45.02 -67.71 -4.88
C ILE A 588 -46.43 -67.47 -5.42
N THR A 589 -46.80 -66.20 -5.61
CA THR A 589 -48.11 -65.80 -6.16
C THR A 589 -47.88 -64.85 -7.34
N GLY A 590 -48.59 -65.08 -8.45
CA GLY A 590 -48.50 -64.25 -9.66
C GLY A 590 -49.56 -64.61 -10.71
N THR A 591 -49.59 -63.85 -11.81
CA THR A 591 -50.56 -64.05 -12.91
C THR A 591 -50.16 -65.18 -13.86
N SER A 592 -48.86 -65.39 -14.05
CA SER A 592 -48.26 -66.47 -14.82
C SER A 592 -46.84 -66.72 -14.31
N PHE A 593 -46.31 -67.92 -14.50
CA PHE A 593 -44.91 -68.24 -14.21
C PHE A 593 -44.33 -69.12 -15.32
N ASN A 594 -43.03 -68.98 -15.57
CA ASN A 594 -42.27 -69.81 -16.49
C ASN A 594 -40.97 -70.21 -15.81
N ILE A 595 -40.68 -71.51 -15.78
CA ILE A 595 -39.42 -72.07 -15.32
C ILE A 595 -38.81 -72.83 -16.50
N THR A 596 -37.63 -72.40 -16.96
CA THR A 596 -36.90 -73.01 -18.06
C THR A 596 -35.50 -73.41 -17.58
N VAL A 597 -35.11 -74.66 -17.84
CA VAL A 597 -33.78 -75.20 -17.54
C VAL A 597 -33.13 -75.72 -18.83
N LYS A 598 -31.80 -75.58 -18.97
CA LYS A 598 -31.05 -76.07 -20.14
C LYS A 598 -30.69 -77.55 -20.05
N GLU A 599 -30.59 -78.06 -18.83
CA GLU A 599 -30.28 -79.45 -18.51
C GLU A 599 -31.45 -80.01 -17.68
N ASP A 600 -31.16 -80.72 -16.58
CA ASP A 600 -32.19 -81.35 -15.76
C ASP A 600 -32.85 -80.37 -14.78
N GLY A 601 -34.15 -80.55 -14.55
CA GLY A 601 -34.93 -79.85 -13.53
C GLY A 601 -35.58 -80.85 -12.59
N GLU A 602 -35.35 -80.71 -11.28
CA GLU A 602 -35.87 -81.64 -10.27
C GLU A 602 -36.84 -80.93 -9.32
N ILE A 603 -37.97 -81.59 -9.03
CA ILE A 603 -38.93 -81.18 -7.99
C ILE A 603 -39.11 -82.36 -7.05
N ASN A 604 -38.41 -82.34 -5.92
CA ASN A 604 -38.43 -83.39 -4.92
C ASN A 604 -39.14 -82.90 -3.65
N THR A 605 -40.06 -83.71 -3.11
CA THR A 605 -40.69 -83.43 -1.81
C THR A 605 -40.55 -84.64 -0.91
N GLY A 606 -40.25 -84.44 0.38
CA GLY A 606 -40.33 -85.52 1.37
C GLY A 606 -41.77 -85.92 1.74
N GLY A 607 -42.77 -85.23 1.18
CA GLY A 607 -44.19 -85.45 1.40
C GLY A 607 -44.97 -85.56 0.08
N GLN A 608 -46.11 -84.89 -0.01
CA GLN A 608 -46.98 -84.90 -1.19
C GLN A 608 -46.67 -83.70 -2.11
N LEU A 609 -46.65 -83.95 -3.43
CA LEU A 609 -46.59 -82.91 -4.47
C LEU A 609 -47.95 -82.75 -5.13
N ASP A 610 -48.60 -81.60 -4.90
CA ASP A 610 -49.88 -81.27 -5.51
C ASP A 610 -49.70 -80.37 -6.74
N LEU A 611 -50.31 -80.76 -7.86
CA LEU A 611 -50.41 -79.97 -9.09
C LEU A 611 -51.89 -79.71 -9.38
N ASN A 612 -52.31 -78.44 -9.32
CA ASN A 612 -53.70 -78.01 -9.49
C ASN A 612 -54.68 -78.58 -8.45
N GLN A 613 -54.33 -78.52 -7.16
CA GLN A 613 -55.22 -78.95 -6.07
C GLN A 613 -56.57 -78.20 -6.10
N PRO A 614 -57.72 -78.91 -6.12
CA PRO A 614 -59.03 -78.27 -6.09
C PRO A 614 -59.22 -77.43 -4.83
N GLY A 615 -59.54 -76.14 -4.98
CA GLY A 615 -59.74 -75.21 -3.87
C GLY A 615 -58.45 -74.69 -3.22
N GLY A 616 -57.27 -74.88 -3.84
CA GLY A 616 -56.02 -74.31 -3.37
C GLY A 616 -56.05 -72.78 -3.37
N ALA A 617 -55.95 -72.16 -2.19
CA ALA A 617 -55.84 -70.72 -2.05
C ALA A 617 -54.37 -70.27 -2.05
N ALA A 618 -54.12 -69.08 -2.61
CA ALA A 618 -52.81 -68.45 -2.50
C ALA A 618 -52.48 -68.22 -1.01
N ARG A 619 -51.30 -68.70 -0.57
CA ARG A 619 -50.86 -68.58 0.83
C ARG A 619 -50.25 -67.22 1.16
N THR A 620 -50.00 -66.39 0.15
CA THR A 620 -49.52 -65.01 0.28
C THR A 620 -50.17 -64.13 -0.78
N ALA A 621 -50.43 -62.86 -0.45
CA ALA A 621 -51.04 -61.88 -1.36
C ALA A 621 -49.98 -60.94 -1.94
N ALA A 622 -50.04 -60.74 -3.26
CA ALA A 622 -49.29 -59.71 -3.95
C ALA A 622 -49.88 -58.32 -3.63
N PRO A 623 -49.07 -57.25 -3.65
CA PRO A 623 -49.56 -55.90 -3.31
C PRO A 623 -50.51 -55.30 -4.37
N GLY A 624 -50.51 -55.83 -5.59
CA GLY A 624 -51.43 -55.47 -6.67
C GLY A 624 -51.00 -54.27 -7.52
N GLY A 625 -51.80 -53.93 -8.53
CA GLY A 625 -51.50 -52.89 -9.52
C GLY A 625 -51.27 -51.47 -8.95
N GLY A 626 -51.72 -51.20 -7.73
CA GLY A 626 -51.51 -49.92 -7.03
C GLY A 626 -50.13 -49.76 -6.36
N HIS A 627 -49.32 -50.82 -6.30
CA HIS A 627 -48.08 -50.82 -5.51
C HIS A 627 -47.06 -49.75 -5.94
N GLN A 628 -46.89 -49.55 -7.25
CA GLN A 628 -46.01 -48.49 -7.78
C GLN A 628 -46.46 -47.10 -7.32
N ALA A 629 -47.77 -46.82 -7.37
CA ALA A 629 -48.32 -45.54 -6.93
C ALA A 629 -48.15 -45.33 -5.42
N ALA A 630 -48.27 -46.40 -4.63
CA ALA A 630 -48.03 -46.35 -3.19
C ALA A 630 -46.56 -46.01 -2.85
N ILE A 631 -45.60 -46.66 -3.52
CA ILE A 631 -44.17 -46.33 -3.36
C ILE A 631 -43.89 -44.89 -3.79
N GLN A 632 -44.41 -44.47 -4.95
CA GLN A 632 -44.22 -43.09 -5.44
C GLN A 632 -44.79 -42.09 -4.43
N SER A 633 -45.98 -42.35 -3.86
CA SER A 633 -46.56 -41.48 -2.84
C SER A 633 -45.68 -41.40 -1.57
N ALA A 634 -45.09 -42.51 -1.13
CA ALA A 634 -44.17 -42.51 0.00
C ALA A 634 -42.87 -41.74 -0.30
N VAL A 635 -42.35 -41.84 -1.54
CA VAL A 635 -41.21 -41.03 -2.00
C VAL A 635 -41.57 -39.55 -1.98
N ASP A 636 -42.71 -39.17 -2.57
CA ASP A 636 -43.15 -37.77 -2.64
C ASP A 636 -43.39 -37.18 -1.24
N GLN A 637 -43.81 -37.99 -0.27
CA GLN A 637 -43.94 -37.59 1.14
C GLN A 637 -42.59 -37.29 1.81
N LEU A 638 -41.47 -37.88 1.36
CA LEU A 638 -40.13 -37.52 1.83
C LEU A 638 -39.62 -36.21 1.20
N PHE A 639 -40.21 -35.78 0.10
CA PHE A 639 -39.87 -34.54 -0.62
C PHE A 639 -41.11 -33.65 -0.80
N PRO A 640 -41.81 -33.25 0.28
CA PRO A 640 -43.06 -32.51 0.15
C PRO A 640 -42.83 -31.18 -0.57
N ASN A 641 -43.75 -30.83 -1.48
CA ASN A 641 -43.74 -29.53 -2.15
C ASN A 641 -43.67 -28.40 -1.12
N ALA A 642 -42.78 -27.43 -1.34
CA ALA A 642 -42.42 -26.36 -0.42
C ALA A 642 -43.56 -25.41 -0.02
N GLU A 643 -44.80 -25.62 -0.47
CA GLU A 643 -45.96 -24.77 -0.12
C GLU A 643 -46.75 -25.23 1.11
N ALA A 644 -46.47 -26.41 1.70
CA ALA A 644 -47.32 -26.98 2.77
C ALA A 644 -46.63 -27.26 4.13
N SER A 645 -45.36 -26.88 4.33
CA SER A 645 -44.73 -26.95 5.66
C SER A 645 -44.22 -25.58 6.07
N GLY A 646 -44.83 -25.01 7.11
CA GLY A 646 -44.30 -23.85 7.78
C GLY A 646 -42.90 -24.17 8.28
N THR A 647 -41.90 -23.52 7.69
CA THR A 647 -40.52 -23.51 8.17
C THR A 647 -40.48 -23.21 9.67
N PRO A 648 -39.78 -23.99 10.49
CA PRO A 648 -39.41 -23.57 11.83
C PRO A 648 -38.49 -22.34 11.71
N GLY A 649 -39.01 -21.19 12.15
CA GLY A 649 -38.31 -19.95 12.51
C GLY A 649 -37.01 -19.60 11.78
N LYS A 650 -37.11 -18.90 10.65
CA LYS A 650 -36.22 -17.75 10.45
C LYS A 650 -36.63 -16.67 11.45
N PRO A 651 -35.71 -16.01 12.18
CA PRO A 651 -36.07 -14.78 12.88
C PRO A 651 -36.55 -13.77 11.84
N ASP A 652 -37.78 -13.31 12.02
CA ASP A 652 -38.47 -12.39 11.13
C ASP A 652 -37.73 -11.06 11.00
N ASN A 653 -37.51 -10.66 9.74
CA ASN A 653 -37.72 -9.28 9.26
C ASN A 653 -37.92 -9.34 7.73
N ALA A 654 -39.18 -9.21 7.31
CA ALA A 654 -39.67 -9.17 5.92
C ALA A 654 -39.16 -7.91 5.17
N ALA A 655 -39.11 -7.78 3.83
CA ALA A 655 -39.98 -8.25 2.72
C ALA A 655 -39.29 -7.97 1.34
N PRO A 656 -39.93 -8.17 0.17
CA PRO A 656 -40.56 -9.37 -0.39
C PRO A 656 -39.86 -9.87 -1.69
N ARG A 657 -40.03 -11.17 -1.97
CA ARG A 657 -39.55 -11.90 -3.17
C ARG A 657 -40.52 -11.75 -4.36
N ALA A 658 -39.98 -11.55 -5.56
CA ALA A 658 -40.66 -11.78 -6.83
C ALA A 658 -40.40 -13.21 -7.32
N ALA A 659 -41.43 -13.83 -7.90
CA ALA A 659 -41.49 -15.23 -8.31
C ALA A 659 -40.54 -15.56 -9.48
N ALA A 660 -39.86 -16.70 -9.40
CA ALA A 660 -39.13 -17.31 -10.50
C ALA A 660 -39.82 -18.64 -10.87
N THR A 661 -40.24 -18.72 -12.13
CA THR A 661 -40.78 -19.90 -12.81
C THR A 661 -39.68 -20.93 -13.10
N VAL A 662 -40.04 -22.20 -12.96
CA VAL A 662 -39.22 -23.38 -13.30
C VAL A 662 -39.16 -23.55 -14.83
N PRO A 663 -38.01 -23.89 -15.43
CA PRO A 663 -37.95 -24.37 -16.80
C PRO A 663 -38.05 -25.91 -16.89
N PRO A 664 -38.68 -26.47 -17.95
CA PRO A 664 -38.72 -27.90 -18.21
C PRO A 664 -37.52 -28.40 -19.04
N SER A 665 -37.32 -29.71 -18.99
CA SER A 665 -36.19 -30.46 -19.59
C SER A 665 -36.38 -30.78 -21.08
N ILE A 666 -35.30 -30.55 -21.84
CA ILE A 666 -34.75 -31.27 -23.02
C ILE A 666 -35.60 -31.42 -24.29
N THR A 667 -35.16 -30.76 -25.37
CA THR A 667 -35.20 -31.28 -26.75
C THR A 667 -33.95 -30.84 -27.53
N GLN A 668 -33.45 -31.73 -28.39
CA GLN A 668 -32.29 -31.57 -29.26
C GLN A 668 -32.48 -30.51 -30.38
N ASN A 669 -31.34 -30.03 -30.88
CA ASN A 669 -31.08 -29.33 -32.15
C ASN A 669 -31.48 -27.85 -32.30
N ALA A 670 -30.50 -26.95 -32.11
CA ALA A 670 -30.21 -25.82 -33.00
C ALA A 670 -28.87 -25.17 -32.60
N GLN A 671 -28.02 -24.86 -33.58
CA GLN A 671 -26.77 -24.12 -33.41
C GLN A 671 -27.01 -22.77 -32.70
N SER A 672 -26.48 -22.58 -31.48
CA SER A 672 -26.47 -21.28 -30.81
C SER A 672 -25.10 -20.62 -30.94
N THR A 673 -25.09 -19.43 -31.55
CA THR A 673 -23.94 -18.53 -31.70
C THR A 673 -23.64 -17.77 -30.40
N THR A 674 -23.58 -18.48 -29.27
CA THR A 674 -23.19 -17.91 -27.97
C THR A 674 -21.69 -18.05 -27.76
N LYS A 675 -21.00 -16.91 -27.69
CA LYS A 675 -19.54 -16.85 -27.46
C LYS A 675 -19.14 -17.66 -26.21
N PRO A 676 -18.06 -18.45 -26.28
CA PRO A 676 -17.67 -19.36 -25.20
C PRO A 676 -17.14 -18.64 -23.96
N GLY A 677 -17.55 -19.09 -22.77
CA GLY A 677 -17.10 -18.55 -21.47
C GLY A 677 -15.77 -19.11 -20.96
N ARG A 678 -15.26 -20.18 -21.58
CA ARG A 678 -13.97 -20.85 -21.34
C ARG A 678 -13.39 -21.34 -22.67
N ILE A 679 -12.09 -21.56 -22.73
CA ILE A 679 -11.45 -22.17 -23.90
C ILE A 679 -11.93 -23.62 -24.05
N ASP A 680 -12.07 -24.12 -25.29
CA ASP A 680 -12.47 -25.50 -25.56
C ASP A 680 -11.46 -26.49 -24.95
N ASN A 681 -11.95 -27.52 -24.25
CA ASN A 681 -11.12 -28.51 -23.56
C ASN A 681 -10.16 -29.21 -24.52
N ARG A 682 -10.52 -29.43 -25.79
CA ARG A 682 -9.65 -30.05 -26.79
C ARG A 682 -8.38 -29.23 -27.05
N VAL A 683 -8.47 -27.91 -26.91
CA VAL A 683 -7.30 -27.02 -27.02
C VAL A 683 -6.38 -27.21 -25.81
N VAL A 684 -6.94 -27.33 -24.62
CA VAL A 684 -6.19 -27.56 -23.37
C VAL A 684 -5.49 -28.92 -23.43
N GLU A 685 -6.21 -29.96 -23.85
CA GLU A 685 -5.69 -31.32 -24.01
C GLU A 685 -4.56 -31.37 -25.05
N SER A 686 -4.73 -30.71 -26.21
CA SER A 686 -3.70 -30.63 -27.25
C SER A 686 -2.42 -29.97 -26.73
N VAL A 687 -2.53 -28.84 -26.03
CA VAL A 687 -1.35 -28.13 -25.48
C VAL A 687 -0.68 -28.93 -24.35
N MET A 688 -1.46 -29.56 -23.48
CA MET A 688 -0.90 -30.42 -22.43
C MET A 688 -0.19 -31.65 -23.00
N ALA A 689 -0.67 -32.19 -24.12
CA ALA A 689 -0.04 -33.30 -24.83
C ALA A 689 1.20 -32.87 -25.64
N SER A 690 1.18 -31.69 -26.27
CA SER A 690 2.25 -31.24 -27.18
C SER A 690 3.42 -30.55 -26.49
N GLU A 691 3.20 -29.85 -25.37
CA GLU A 691 4.25 -29.06 -24.69
C GLU A 691 4.99 -29.79 -23.56
N GLY A 692 4.80 -31.12 -23.44
CA GLY A 692 5.73 -32.00 -22.74
C GLY A 692 6.11 -31.59 -21.33
N GLY A 693 5.17 -31.09 -20.52
CA GLY A 693 5.32 -30.92 -19.08
C GLY A 693 6.38 -29.92 -18.58
N ALA A 694 7.52 -29.71 -19.21
CA ALA A 694 8.57 -28.80 -18.75
C ALA A 694 9.39 -28.26 -19.92
N GLY A 695 9.43 -26.93 -20.05
CA GLY A 695 10.23 -26.22 -21.04
C GLY A 695 11.11 -25.13 -20.43
N GLU A 696 12.03 -24.59 -21.22
CA GLU A 696 12.81 -23.40 -20.87
C GLU A 696 12.79 -22.42 -22.05
N GLN A 697 12.30 -21.20 -21.82
CA GLN A 697 12.21 -20.16 -22.86
C GLN A 697 12.79 -18.84 -22.35
N GLY A 698 13.88 -18.40 -22.99
CA GLY A 698 14.59 -17.18 -22.60
C GLY A 698 15.30 -17.27 -21.24
N GLY A 699 15.78 -18.46 -20.86
CA GLY A 699 16.48 -18.68 -19.58
C GLY A 699 15.56 -18.86 -18.38
N ARG A 700 14.24 -19.06 -18.60
CA ARG A 700 13.23 -19.24 -17.55
C ARG A 700 12.43 -20.51 -17.80
N ARG A 701 12.12 -21.22 -16.71
CA ARG A 701 11.27 -22.42 -16.74
C ARG A 701 9.86 -22.08 -17.19
N GLU A 702 9.22 -23.01 -17.90
CA GLU A 702 7.90 -22.87 -18.49
C GLU A 702 7.08 -24.16 -18.33
N LEU A 703 5.77 -24.02 -18.12
CA LEU A 703 4.78 -25.09 -18.11
C LEU A 703 3.63 -24.69 -19.04
N TYR A 704 3.40 -25.45 -20.11
CA TYR A 704 2.26 -25.26 -21.03
C TYR A 704 2.08 -23.80 -21.53
N GLY A 705 3.19 -23.13 -21.88
CA GLY A 705 3.16 -21.75 -22.36
C GLY A 705 3.24 -20.67 -21.27
N PHE A 706 3.22 -21.06 -19.98
CA PHE A 706 3.28 -20.15 -18.84
C PHE A 706 4.68 -20.15 -18.23
N ARG A 707 5.34 -18.98 -18.19
CA ARG A 707 6.72 -18.86 -17.68
C ARG A 707 6.77 -18.51 -16.19
N GLN A 708 7.78 -19.04 -15.51
CA GLN A 708 8.07 -18.71 -14.12
C GLN A 708 8.32 -17.20 -13.96
N GLY A 709 7.63 -16.57 -13.01
CA GLY A 709 7.71 -15.13 -12.73
C GLY A 709 6.85 -14.24 -13.62
N ASN A 710 6.12 -14.79 -14.59
CA ASN A 710 5.17 -14.04 -15.43
C ASN A 710 3.71 -14.32 -14.99
N GLY A 711 3.35 -13.83 -13.81
CA GLY A 711 2.04 -14.05 -13.17
C GLY A 711 1.99 -15.32 -12.33
N THR A 712 0.81 -15.69 -11.85
CA THR A 712 0.62 -16.80 -10.89
C THR A 712 0.31 -18.15 -11.55
N ALA A 713 0.09 -18.19 -12.87
CA ALA A 713 -0.33 -19.39 -13.59
C ALA A 713 0.72 -20.53 -13.49
N TYR A 714 2.00 -20.21 -13.72
CA TYR A 714 3.09 -21.20 -13.59
C TYR A 714 3.12 -21.83 -12.20
N ASP A 715 3.07 -21.02 -11.14
CA ASP A 715 3.17 -21.50 -9.77
C ASP A 715 1.96 -22.34 -9.36
N LYS A 716 0.75 -22.00 -9.85
CA LYS A 716 -0.48 -22.78 -9.61
C LYS A 716 -0.48 -24.13 -10.33
N ILE A 717 -0.07 -24.15 -11.60
CA ILE A 717 0.07 -25.38 -12.38
C ILE A 717 1.15 -26.26 -11.73
N LEU A 718 2.29 -25.69 -11.34
CA LEU A 718 3.36 -26.41 -10.66
C LEU A 718 2.91 -26.96 -9.29
N ALA A 719 2.14 -26.19 -8.52
CA ALA A 719 1.59 -26.64 -7.25
C ALA A 719 0.60 -27.80 -7.44
N ALA A 720 -0.31 -27.69 -8.40
CA ALA A 720 -1.25 -28.76 -8.74
C ALA A 720 -0.51 -30.03 -9.17
N ARG A 721 0.51 -29.91 -10.03
CA ARG A 721 1.35 -31.03 -10.42
C ARG A 721 2.08 -31.67 -9.24
N ASN A 722 2.71 -30.87 -8.38
CA ASN A 722 3.46 -31.39 -7.24
C ASN A 722 2.56 -32.11 -6.24
N GLN A 723 1.30 -31.71 -6.14
CA GLN A 723 0.33 -32.28 -5.20
C GLN A 723 -0.42 -33.49 -5.77
N TYR A 724 -0.81 -33.46 -7.04
CA TYR A 724 -1.74 -34.43 -7.65
C TYR A 724 -1.13 -35.27 -8.79
N GLY A 725 0.10 -34.96 -9.21
CA GLY A 725 0.80 -35.64 -10.29
C GLY A 725 0.63 -34.97 -11.66
N GLN A 726 1.57 -35.24 -12.57
CA GLN A 726 1.51 -34.71 -13.93
C GLN A 726 0.40 -35.40 -14.73
N GLY A 727 -0.44 -34.61 -15.40
CA GLY A 727 -1.61 -35.06 -16.17
C GLY A 727 -2.85 -35.36 -15.32
N SER A 728 -2.88 -34.94 -14.05
CA SER A 728 -4.06 -35.10 -13.20
C SER A 728 -5.21 -34.19 -13.63
N ALA A 729 -6.44 -34.52 -13.22
CA ALA A 729 -7.62 -33.69 -13.50
C ALA A 729 -7.51 -32.29 -12.87
N GLU A 730 -6.81 -32.20 -11.74
CA GLU A 730 -6.54 -30.95 -11.02
C GLU A 730 -5.50 -30.09 -11.74
N GLU A 731 -4.43 -30.69 -12.26
CA GLU A 731 -3.49 -29.97 -13.14
C GLU A 731 -4.21 -29.49 -14.40
N PHE A 732 -5.03 -30.35 -15.02
CA PHE A 732 -5.84 -29.99 -16.18
C PHE A 732 -6.76 -28.79 -15.91
N GLU A 733 -7.43 -28.75 -14.76
CA GLU A 733 -8.32 -27.64 -14.42
C GLU A 733 -7.56 -26.34 -14.18
N GLU A 734 -6.37 -26.38 -13.57
CA GLU A 734 -5.53 -25.18 -13.41
C GLU A 734 -4.96 -24.68 -14.75
N VAL A 735 -4.56 -25.60 -15.64
CA VAL A 735 -4.15 -25.25 -17.01
C VAL A 735 -5.34 -24.67 -17.79
N SER A 736 -6.53 -25.28 -17.71
CA SER A 736 -7.74 -24.81 -18.38
C SER A 736 -8.15 -23.41 -17.92
N LYS A 737 -8.07 -23.12 -16.61
CA LYS A 737 -8.30 -21.76 -16.07
C LYS A 737 -7.29 -20.75 -16.59
N ALA A 738 -6.00 -21.10 -16.55
CA ALA A 738 -4.93 -20.22 -17.00
C ALA A 738 -5.04 -19.91 -18.50
N MET A 739 -5.29 -20.93 -19.32
CA MET A 739 -5.50 -20.79 -20.76
C MET A 739 -6.79 -20.02 -21.06
N SER A 740 -7.88 -20.23 -20.31
CA SER A 740 -9.12 -19.45 -20.48
C SER A 740 -8.93 -17.96 -20.19
N ALA A 741 -8.12 -17.62 -19.18
CA ALA A 741 -7.79 -16.23 -18.88
C ALA A 741 -6.95 -15.60 -20.01
N SER A 742 -5.92 -16.32 -20.48
CA SER A 742 -5.07 -15.92 -21.62
C SER A 742 -5.91 -15.73 -22.89
N ALA A 743 -6.78 -16.69 -23.20
CA ALA A 743 -7.71 -16.68 -24.32
C ALA A 743 -8.69 -15.50 -24.26
N LYS A 744 -9.24 -15.18 -23.09
CA LYS A 744 -10.11 -14.03 -22.90
C LYS A 744 -9.38 -12.72 -23.21
N SER A 745 -8.20 -12.52 -22.63
CA SER A 745 -7.38 -11.33 -22.87
C SER A 745 -6.92 -11.22 -24.32
N ALA A 746 -6.62 -12.34 -24.98
CA ALA A 746 -6.22 -12.38 -26.39
C ALA A 746 -7.38 -12.16 -27.38
N GLY A 747 -8.63 -12.22 -26.91
CA GLY A 747 -9.81 -12.16 -27.76
C GLY A 747 -10.18 -13.48 -28.43
N ALA A 748 -9.55 -14.60 -28.06
CA ALA A 748 -9.81 -15.94 -28.60
C ALA A 748 -11.24 -16.41 -28.30
N LEU A 749 -11.79 -16.04 -27.14
CA LEU A 749 -13.16 -16.40 -26.74
C LEU A 749 -14.26 -15.67 -27.54
N ASN A 750 -13.90 -14.85 -28.53
CA ASN A 750 -14.86 -14.32 -29.49
C ASN A 750 -15.25 -15.33 -30.58
N PHE A 751 -14.51 -16.44 -30.70
CA PHE A 751 -14.65 -17.41 -31.78
C PHE A 751 -15.11 -18.76 -31.22
N THR A 752 -15.99 -19.43 -31.95
CA THR A 752 -16.54 -20.75 -31.54
C THR A 752 -15.68 -21.92 -32.00
N ASP A 753 -14.84 -21.72 -33.03
CA ASP A 753 -13.94 -22.73 -33.57
C ASP A 753 -12.74 -22.99 -32.63
N PRO A 754 -12.49 -24.25 -32.19
CA PRO A 754 -11.40 -24.59 -31.28
C PRO A 754 -10.02 -24.33 -31.87
N GLY A 755 -9.81 -24.57 -33.16
CA GLY A 755 -8.55 -24.29 -33.84
C GLY A 755 -8.24 -22.80 -33.90
N LYS A 756 -9.26 -21.94 -34.10
CA LYS A 756 -9.12 -20.48 -33.97
C LYS A 756 -8.76 -20.09 -32.54
N GLN A 757 -9.43 -20.67 -31.54
CA GLN A 757 -9.13 -20.42 -30.13
C GLN A 757 -7.69 -20.80 -29.76
N GLY A 758 -7.24 -21.98 -30.16
CA GLY A 758 -5.89 -22.48 -29.90
C GLY A 758 -4.82 -21.63 -30.57
N ALA A 759 -5.01 -21.28 -31.85
CA ALA A 759 -4.07 -20.45 -32.57
C ALA A 759 -3.95 -19.03 -31.98
N ILE A 760 -5.05 -18.41 -31.55
CA ILE A 760 -5.00 -17.07 -30.92
C ILE A 760 -4.36 -17.14 -29.54
N THR A 761 -4.63 -18.19 -28.77
CA THR A 761 -4.05 -18.36 -27.43
C THR A 761 -2.55 -18.62 -27.51
N SER A 762 -2.08 -19.47 -28.44
CA SER A 762 -0.65 -19.66 -28.72
C SER A 762 0.03 -18.34 -29.12
N LEU A 763 -0.64 -17.54 -29.97
CA LEU A 763 -0.11 -16.23 -30.36
C LEU A 763 0.12 -15.31 -29.15
N ALA A 764 -0.85 -15.28 -28.22
CA ALA A 764 -0.76 -14.47 -27.03
C ALA A 764 0.35 -14.92 -26.08
N HIS A 765 0.62 -16.21 -25.96
CA HIS A 765 1.78 -16.71 -25.20
C HIS A 765 3.11 -16.22 -25.79
N MET A 766 3.18 -16.06 -27.12
CA MET A 766 4.41 -15.60 -27.79
C MET A 766 4.60 -14.10 -27.84
N ARG A 767 3.52 -13.31 -27.94
CA ARG A 767 3.58 -11.86 -28.20
C ARG A 767 2.79 -10.99 -27.23
N GLY A 768 2.21 -11.61 -26.19
CA GLY A 768 1.27 -10.95 -25.29
C GLY A 768 -0.09 -10.70 -25.94
N SER A 769 -1.09 -10.39 -25.11
CA SER A 769 -2.47 -10.19 -25.58
C SER A 769 -2.60 -9.01 -26.55
N SER A 770 -1.96 -7.87 -26.28
CA SER A 770 -1.99 -6.71 -27.19
C SER A 770 -1.28 -7.01 -28.52
N GLY A 771 -0.20 -7.80 -28.50
CA GLY A 771 0.47 -8.24 -29.73
C GLY A 771 -0.42 -9.17 -30.56
N ALA A 772 -1.12 -10.10 -29.91
CA ALA A 772 -2.07 -10.98 -30.58
C ALA A 772 -3.22 -10.21 -31.23
N GLN A 773 -3.83 -9.27 -30.51
CA GLN A 773 -4.92 -8.45 -31.04
C GLN A 773 -4.47 -7.54 -32.18
N ALA A 774 -3.27 -6.95 -32.10
CA ALA A 774 -2.71 -6.15 -33.20
C ALA A 774 -2.53 -6.96 -34.50
N ILE A 775 -2.08 -8.22 -34.39
CA ILE A 775 -1.92 -9.12 -35.52
C ILE A 775 -3.28 -9.51 -36.11
N LEU A 776 -4.26 -9.82 -35.27
CA LEU A 776 -5.61 -10.17 -35.72
C LEU A 776 -6.31 -8.98 -36.41
N ASN A 777 -6.17 -7.77 -35.88
CA ASN A 777 -6.68 -6.56 -36.53
C ASN A 777 -5.97 -6.26 -37.87
N SER A 778 -4.70 -6.65 -38.03
CA SER A 778 -4.00 -6.50 -39.31
C SER A 778 -4.50 -7.44 -40.40
N MET A 779 -5.10 -8.59 -40.04
CA MET A 779 -5.73 -9.50 -41.01
C MET A 779 -6.99 -8.87 -41.64
N GLU A 780 -7.60 -7.90 -40.95
CA GLU A 780 -8.66 -7.08 -41.50
C GLU A 780 -8.09 -5.96 -42.38
N SER A 781 -7.25 -5.12 -41.80
CA SER A 781 -6.83 -3.81 -42.36
C SER A 781 -5.61 -3.85 -43.29
N GLY A 782 -4.87 -4.96 -43.33
CA GLY A 782 -3.60 -5.09 -44.05
C GLY A 782 -2.46 -4.24 -43.48
N ARG A 783 -2.65 -3.63 -42.30
CA ARG A 783 -1.66 -2.80 -41.60
C ARG A 783 -1.56 -3.20 -40.14
N ILE A 784 -0.34 -3.23 -39.61
CA ILE A 784 -0.11 -3.48 -38.19
C ILE A 784 -0.42 -2.21 -37.41
N VAL A 785 -1.50 -2.22 -36.66
CA VAL A 785 -1.87 -1.13 -35.74
C VAL A 785 -1.83 -1.69 -34.33
N LYS A 786 -1.10 -1.04 -33.44
CA LYS A 786 -1.08 -1.40 -32.02
C LYS A 786 -2.47 -1.08 -31.44
N ALA A 787 -3.18 -2.12 -31.00
CA ALA A 787 -4.54 -2.00 -30.49
C ALA A 787 -4.67 -2.79 -29.19
N ASP A 788 -5.41 -2.22 -28.24
CA ASP A 788 -5.68 -2.84 -26.94
C ASP A 788 -7.02 -3.60 -26.91
N THR A 789 -7.76 -3.57 -28.03
CA THR A 789 -8.97 -4.37 -28.26
C THR A 789 -9.08 -4.88 -29.70
N LEU A 790 -9.72 -6.03 -29.87
CA LEU A 790 -10.04 -6.62 -31.17
C LEU A 790 -11.28 -5.93 -31.76
N THR A 791 -11.24 -5.47 -33.01
CA THR A 791 -12.35 -4.71 -33.60
C THR A 791 -13.54 -5.62 -33.96
N PRO A 792 -14.79 -5.12 -33.89
CA PRO A 792 -15.97 -5.88 -34.32
C PRO A 792 -15.86 -6.39 -35.77
N GLU A 793 -15.24 -5.60 -36.65
CA GLU A 793 -15.02 -5.94 -38.06
C GLU A 793 -14.02 -7.09 -38.20
N ALA A 794 -12.92 -7.06 -37.45
CA ALA A 794 -11.94 -8.15 -37.41
C ALA A 794 -12.57 -9.43 -36.85
N ILE A 795 -13.38 -9.33 -35.79
CA ILE A 795 -14.13 -10.48 -35.23
C ILE A 795 -15.05 -11.09 -36.28
N SER A 796 -15.87 -10.27 -36.95
CA SER A 796 -16.81 -10.73 -37.98
C SER A 796 -16.09 -11.39 -39.17
N LYS A 797 -15.01 -10.76 -39.65
CA LYS A 797 -14.19 -11.28 -40.76
C LYS A 797 -13.51 -12.60 -40.40
N ILE A 798 -12.97 -12.72 -39.18
CA ILE A 798 -12.28 -13.94 -38.74
C ILE A 798 -13.27 -15.07 -38.43
N GLU A 799 -14.42 -14.78 -37.82
CA GLU A 799 -15.43 -15.81 -37.53
C GLU A 799 -15.99 -16.41 -38.82
N SER A 800 -16.26 -15.58 -39.84
CA SER A 800 -16.74 -16.03 -41.16
C SER A 800 -15.66 -16.68 -42.04
N MET A 801 -14.39 -16.62 -41.66
CA MET A 801 -13.29 -17.19 -42.42
C MET A 801 -13.22 -18.72 -42.23
N PRO A 802 -13.12 -19.52 -43.31
CA PRO A 802 -12.81 -20.95 -43.19
C PRO A 802 -11.52 -21.18 -42.42
N SER A 803 -11.45 -22.22 -41.59
CA SER A 803 -10.35 -22.42 -40.65
C SER A 803 -8.98 -22.58 -41.35
N GLU A 804 -8.93 -23.20 -42.53
CA GLU A 804 -7.73 -23.27 -43.37
C GLU A 804 -7.24 -21.87 -43.80
N ASN A 805 -8.15 -21.04 -44.33
CA ASN A 805 -7.85 -19.66 -44.71
C ASN A 805 -7.42 -18.81 -43.49
N PHE A 806 -8.01 -19.07 -42.32
CA PHE A 806 -7.64 -18.38 -41.09
C PHE A 806 -6.21 -18.71 -40.68
N GLN A 807 -5.83 -19.99 -40.63
CA GLN A 807 -4.48 -20.39 -40.26
C GLN A 807 -3.43 -19.83 -41.22
N ASP A 808 -3.70 -19.88 -42.53
CA ASP A 808 -2.82 -19.31 -43.56
C ASP A 808 -2.64 -17.79 -43.43
N ASN A 809 -3.74 -17.07 -43.22
CA ASN A 809 -3.71 -15.61 -43.07
C ASN A 809 -3.05 -15.21 -41.74
N LEU A 810 -3.29 -15.95 -40.66
CA LEU A 810 -2.66 -15.72 -39.37
C LEU A 810 -1.15 -15.95 -39.44
N LEU A 811 -0.70 -17.01 -40.12
CA LEU A 811 0.72 -17.29 -40.31
C LEU A 811 1.41 -16.13 -41.04
N LYS A 812 0.83 -15.65 -42.15
CA LYS A 812 1.36 -14.50 -42.91
C LYS A 812 1.41 -13.25 -42.03
N ALA A 813 0.33 -12.93 -41.33
CA ALA A 813 0.23 -11.76 -40.47
C ALA A 813 1.26 -11.80 -39.31
N ARG A 814 1.50 -12.98 -38.70
CA ARG A 814 2.53 -13.17 -37.67
C ARG A 814 3.94 -12.90 -38.21
N VAL A 815 4.25 -13.40 -39.41
CA VAL A 815 5.55 -13.20 -40.06
C VAL A 815 5.77 -11.74 -40.43
N GLU A 816 4.76 -11.07 -40.97
CA GLU A 816 4.83 -9.64 -41.29
C GLU A 816 4.99 -8.79 -40.03
N TYR A 817 4.26 -9.13 -38.96
CA TYR A 817 4.41 -8.48 -37.66
C TYR A 817 5.81 -8.61 -37.11
N ASP A 818 6.36 -9.81 -37.06
CA ASP A 818 7.71 -10.01 -36.52
C ASP A 818 8.79 -9.34 -37.37
N LYS A 819 8.63 -9.30 -38.70
CA LYS A 819 9.51 -8.53 -39.59
C LYS A 819 9.41 -7.03 -39.34
N ALA A 820 8.20 -6.50 -39.16
CA ALA A 820 7.98 -5.08 -38.92
C ALA A 820 8.54 -4.63 -37.56
N ILE A 821 8.34 -5.43 -36.51
CA ILE A 821 8.73 -5.07 -35.14
C ILE A 821 10.19 -5.42 -34.86
N TYR A 822 10.65 -6.60 -35.25
CA TYR A 822 11.97 -7.13 -34.88
C TYR A 822 12.97 -7.20 -36.05
N GLY A 823 12.54 -6.89 -37.28
CA GLY A 823 13.38 -6.98 -38.48
C GLY A 823 14.66 -6.16 -38.44
N ASN A 824 14.66 -5.05 -37.69
CA ASN A 824 15.85 -4.18 -37.50
C ASN A 824 16.49 -4.32 -36.10
N THR A 825 16.01 -5.24 -35.27
CA THR A 825 16.53 -5.39 -33.89
C THR A 825 17.87 -6.15 -33.92
N ILE A 826 18.89 -5.58 -33.26
CA ILE A 826 20.17 -6.25 -33.02
C ILE A 826 20.14 -6.90 -31.63
N THR A 827 20.47 -8.19 -31.56
CA THR A 827 20.58 -8.94 -30.30
C THR A 827 22.02 -9.41 -30.09
N THR A 828 22.46 -9.41 -28.82
CA THR A 828 23.82 -9.84 -28.44
C THR A 828 23.72 -11.13 -27.64
N GLN A 829 24.40 -12.18 -28.09
CA GLN A 829 24.46 -13.47 -27.39
C GLN A 829 25.89 -14.02 -27.49
N GLY A 830 26.51 -14.33 -26.35
CA GLY A 830 27.91 -14.79 -26.31
C GLY A 830 28.92 -13.77 -26.88
N GLY A 831 28.63 -12.47 -26.74
CA GLY A 831 29.52 -11.38 -27.19
C GLY A 831 29.46 -11.07 -28.70
N LYS A 832 28.62 -11.74 -29.49
CA LYS A 832 28.41 -11.45 -30.92
C LYS A 832 27.03 -10.83 -31.16
N GLN A 833 26.98 -9.82 -32.03
CA GLN A 833 25.75 -9.14 -32.45
C GLN A 833 25.16 -9.81 -33.70
N TYR A 834 23.85 -10.04 -33.68
CA TYR A 834 23.09 -10.59 -34.81
C TYR A 834 21.82 -9.78 -35.04
N ASN A 835 21.43 -9.61 -36.30
CA ASN A 835 20.06 -9.20 -36.62
C ASN A 835 19.09 -10.31 -36.17
N TRP A 836 18.08 -9.93 -35.38
CA TRP A 836 17.17 -10.87 -34.72
C TRP A 836 16.38 -11.71 -35.73
N TRP A 837 15.83 -11.07 -36.77
CA TRP A 837 15.04 -11.76 -37.79
C TRP A 837 15.91 -12.71 -38.62
N ALA A 838 17.13 -12.30 -38.98
CA ALA A 838 18.07 -13.16 -39.70
C ALA A 838 18.44 -14.43 -38.92
N ARG A 839 18.47 -14.37 -37.58
CA ARG A 839 18.82 -15.50 -36.71
C ARG A 839 17.65 -16.41 -36.38
N TYR A 840 16.49 -15.85 -36.07
CA TYR A 840 15.34 -16.62 -35.54
C TYR A 840 14.18 -16.79 -36.54
N GLY A 841 14.12 -15.98 -37.60
CA GLY A 841 12.99 -15.91 -38.52
C GLY A 841 12.65 -17.25 -39.18
N ASN A 842 13.66 -17.98 -39.68
CA ASN A 842 13.44 -19.32 -40.27
C ASN A 842 12.89 -20.33 -39.26
N GLY A 843 13.32 -20.26 -38.00
CA GLY A 843 12.81 -21.13 -36.93
C GLY A 843 11.37 -20.80 -36.56
N LEU A 844 11.04 -19.50 -36.47
CA LEU A 844 9.70 -19.02 -36.18
C LEU A 844 8.71 -19.38 -37.29
N GLN A 845 9.08 -19.24 -38.56
CA GLN A 845 8.24 -19.63 -39.69
C GLN A 845 7.90 -21.13 -39.66
N LYS A 846 8.88 -21.99 -39.41
CA LYS A 846 8.67 -23.44 -39.26
C LYS A 846 7.75 -23.76 -38.07
N ARG A 847 7.91 -23.05 -36.96
CA ARG A 847 7.04 -23.19 -35.78
C ARG A 847 5.60 -22.79 -36.11
N TYR A 848 5.40 -21.64 -36.75
CA TYR A 848 4.06 -21.15 -37.09
C TYR A 848 3.35 -22.07 -38.09
N ALA A 849 4.07 -22.64 -39.06
CA ALA A 849 3.50 -23.63 -39.98
C ALA A 849 3.06 -24.91 -39.26
N ARG A 850 3.86 -25.40 -38.31
CA ARG A 850 3.50 -26.58 -37.50
C ARG A 850 2.29 -26.31 -36.60
N GLU A 851 2.25 -25.16 -35.95
CA GLU A 851 1.10 -24.74 -35.13
C GLU A 851 -0.18 -24.63 -35.98
N ALA A 852 -0.08 -24.07 -37.19
CA ALA A 852 -1.19 -23.98 -38.13
C ALA A 852 -1.77 -25.36 -38.47
N GLU A 853 -0.93 -26.35 -38.77
CA GLU A 853 -1.36 -27.74 -39.03
C GLU A 853 -2.00 -28.40 -37.80
N GLU A 854 -1.46 -28.17 -36.60
CA GLU A 854 -1.99 -28.72 -35.34
C GLU A 854 -3.38 -28.14 -35.02
N PHE A 855 -3.51 -26.82 -35.07
CA PHE A 855 -4.79 -26.16 -34.79
C PHE A 855 -5.83 -26.38 -35.88
N LEU A 856 -5.43 -26.62 -37.14
CA LEU A 856 -6.37 -26.97 -38.20
C LEU A 856 -7.07 -28.31 -37.92
N LYS A 857 -6.38 -29.29 -37.32
CA LYS A 857 -6.99 -30.57 -36.92
C LYS A 857 -8.10 -30.37 -35.88
N LEU A 858 -7.87 -29.49 -34.92
CA LEU A 858 -8.85 -29.13 -33.88
C LEU A 858 -10.09 -28.40 -34.42
N SER A 859 -10.00 -27.78 -35.61
CA SER A 859 -11.16 -27.21 -36.32
C SER A 859 -11.96 -28.27 -37.09
N SER A 860 -11.38 -29.44 -37.36
CA SER A 860 -12.00 -30.52 -38.17
C SER A 860 -12.58 -31.67 -37.35
N GLU A 861 -12.21 -31.76 -36.08
CA GLU A 861 -12.78 -32.66 -35.05
C GLU A 861 -14.00 -32.03 -34.37
#